data_AF-A0A8R1E980-F1
#
_entry.id   AF-A0A8R1E980-F1
#
_cell.length_a   1.000
_cell.length_b   1.000
_cell.length_c   1.000
_cell.angle_alpha   90.00
_cell.angle_beta   90.00
_cell.angle_gamma   90.00
#
_symmetry.space_group_name_H-M   'P 1'
#
loop_
_entity.id
_entity.type
_entity.pdbx_description
1 polymer ?
#
loop_
_entity_poly.entity_id
_entity_poly.type
_entity_poly.pdbx_seq_one_letter_code
_entity_poly.pdbx_strand_id
1 'polypeptide(L)'
;MTINNTSSLENIALKFATHGPKSNRTQYWFPKSSRTQRAIVPKETLIQGGIIPHLLESGAEEFKSYVTEFSNRKVLQTGYSASLNIMKTEYEHKFCAISDVFNFLMRKRSPELQESVSRLILKSLDSEANENSHFGFAFFFKLVTCSHKTLQILIACNHHLISPFNATRAFRQLANVDKEIILPNSSFIEFIKQVVEDVDPSTHGVIFEMIIELVYSRIDSGGEHKSDLLESSETIGHACVPILEVMMNRLVRIAHATGPLKCPSLHPAISSYSYGERLQFIIESISRHIDTTSLIIRHLHAIAIANGEMKAAEIVLRFLMTMSYRKAEFMCILAAFINSTAKFFPSMVGLMFREFSSLKTLIEQSLPLDANRTQLLINLLNNFRTLLDWEISAPFDRNFFECLKIYPAEHIGSVLNRVLADTSEVVYFLQSKGDKELSIIALRMLSSLLETIRAANSSKGHGRQFLISLSEWYKLLALFSILLKYSLNLVGKEFSDGISVFEELRTNIMIFLHNNHVDMQMRPFVAVFIKFFTNACFVDSKKLFEESCIDSLETLIDENCLNNLLDMSQLEEGPAVLEGLKGLKMKDSALDMLHTGKLKKRRYITMSSLDYKSSSLTEDGKQRIFVVLDSIYDICFSGSLEVQLTNSKQLVAVLLNTVCKNSLTCDMRFDEWEIESDSIHRHVEVDRLMNQSKFCEGILRVLSESRSFAYCIPIMKSKLAVFINETKKFPEAQSCPDSLRTNLRYWIMLAHRGGILPTRLMHICDLEKFATVHETHLILLEVWKFFMHRSLTISAIDTYHSELIRGDVDEGLPNENVAIEKLNLSVFRLIIQNHLPISCSLYPKFFPAEYEFLKLSKVE
;
A
#
# COMPACT_ATOMS: atom_id res chain seq x y z
N MET A 1 35.61 -18.99 -39.61
CA MET A 1 35.03 -18.27 -40.77
C MET A 1 34.60 -16.89 -40.30
N THR A 2 35.37 -15.87 -40.70
CA THR A 2 35.05 -14.41 -40.85
C THR A 2 34.19 -13.75 -39.75
N ILE A 3 34.75 -13.18 -38.68
CA ILE A 3 35.40 -11.83 -38.47
C ILE A 3 34.41 -10.73 -38.01
N ASN A 4 34.54 -10.40 -36.70
CA ASN A 4 34.67 -9.11 -35.99
C ASN A 4 33.80 -7.85 -36.24
N ASN A 5 33.26 -7.37 -35.10
CA ASN A 5 33.28 -6.01 -34.52
C ASN A 5 33.04 -4.78 -35.41
N THR A 6 32.02 -3.99 -35.04
CA THR A 6 32.22 -2.64 -34.48
C THR A 6 30.98 -2.14 -33.72
N SER A 7 31.10 -2.10 -32.39
CA SER A 7 30.40 -1.21 -31.49
C SER A 7 31.04 0.18 -31.53
N SER A 8 30.27 1.24 -31.80
CA SER A 8 30.41 2.61 -31.29
C SER A 8 29.64 3.57 -32.19
N LEU A 9 28.56 4.21 -31.67
CA LEU A 9 28.11 5.59 -31.99
C LEU A 9 26.66 5.96 -31.60
N GLU A 10 25.90 5.15 -30.87
CA GLU A 10 24.50 5.53 -30.50
C GLU A 10 24.27 5.76 -29.00
N ASN A 11 25.33 5.99 -28.22
CA ASN A 11 25.24 6.33 -26.79
C ASN A 11 25.50 7.81 -26.47
N ILE A 12 25.29 8.73 -27.42
CA ILE A 12 25.47 10.17 -27.20
C ILE A 12 24.32 10.95 -27.86
N ALA A 13 23.14 11.01 -27.22
CA ALA A 13 22.16 12.10 -27.42
C ALA A 13 20.93 12.02 -26.48
N LEU A 14 21.11 11.57 -25.22
CA LEU A 14 20.07 11.70 -24.18
C LEU A 14 20.68 12.41 -22.97
N LYS A 15 20.99 13.70 -23.16
CA LYS A 15 21.31 14.69 -22.12
C LYS A 15 21.43 16.05 -22.79
N PHE A 16 20.34 16.81 -22.86
CA PHE A 16 20.28 18.22 -22.48
C PHE A 16 18.83 18.68 -22.61
N ALA A 17 18.20 18.80 -21.44
CA ALA A 17 16.90 19.41 -21.26
C ALA A 17 17.02 20.95 -21.23
N THR A 18 15.84 21.58 -21.32
CA THR A 18 15.46 22.91 -20.81
C THR A 18 16.01 24.17 -21.50
N HIS A 19 15.15 24.82 -22.30
CA HIS A 19 14.58 26.16 -22.02
C HIS A 19 13.63 26.55 -23.18
N GLY A 20 12.40 26.98 -22.88
CA GLY A 20 11.49 27.60 -23.88
C GLY A 20 11.93 29.03 -24.24
N PRO A 21 11.09 29.91 -24.83
CA PRO A 21 9.79 29.74 -25.50
C PRO A 21 9.71 30.52 -26.86
N LYS A 22 8.49 30.65 -27.41
CA LYS A 22 7.98 31.70 -28.34
C LYS A 22 8.20 31.58 -29.87
N SER A 23 7.03 31.54 -30.53
CA SER A 23 6.59 32.34 -31.69
C SER A 23 7.28 32.23 -33.05
N ASN A 24 6.41 32.34 -34.06
CA ASN A 24 6.62 32.84 -35.42
C ASN A 24 7.02 31.85 -36.52
N ARG A 25 6.03 31.67 -37.41
CA ARG A 25 6.06 31.96 -38.86
C ARG A 25 7.05 31.21 -39.76
N THR A 26 6.49 30.90 -40.95
CA THR A 26 7.14 30.70 -42.26
C THR A 26 7.94 29.40 -42.38
N GLN A 27 8.01 28.68 -43.51
CA GLN A 27 7.69 28.98 -44.90
C GLN A 27 7.68 27.64 -45.66
N TYR A 28 6.94 27.60 -46.77
CA TYR A 28 7.08 26.65 -47.87
C TYR A 28 8.54 26.37 -48.22
N TRP A 29 8.85 25.18 -48.78
CA TRP A 29 9.77 24.99 -49.90
C TRP A 29 9.59 23.57 -50.50
N PHE A 30 9.19 23.52 -51.78
CA PHE A 30 9.17 22.33 -52.64
C PHE A 30 10.55 22.16 -53.31
N PRO A 31 11.04 20.94 -53.57
CA PRO A 31 12.06 20.72 -54.58
C PRO A 31 11.42 20.38 -55.93
N LYS A 32 11.80 21.13 -56.97
CA LYS A 32 11.64 20.74 -58.38
C LYS A 32 12.79 19.81 -58.77
N SER A 33 12.50 18.68 -59.41
CA SER A 33 13.19 18.33 -60.66
C SER A 33 12.32 17.45 -61.54
N SER A 34 12.44 17.77 -62.83
CA SER A 34 11.65 17.35 -63.99
C SER A 34 12.06 16.00 -64.54
N ARG A 35 11.09 15.23 -65.06
CA ARG A 35 11.20 14.63 -66.39
C ARG A 35 9.82 14.28 -66.96
N THR A 36 9.55 14.88 -68.10
CA THR A 36 8.39 14.72 -68.99
C THR A 36 8.30 13.31 -69.57
N GLN A 37 7.17 12.64 -69.38
CA GLN A 37 6.57 11.78 -70.39
C GLN A 37 5.09 12.13 -70.51
N ARG A 38 4.70 12.58 -71.70
CA ARG A 38 3.31 12.77 -72.10
C ARG A 38 2.62 11.41 -72.06
N ALA A 39 1.87 11.16 -70.99
CA ALA A 39 0.74 10.24 -71.03
C ALA A 39 -0.51 11.11 -71.00
N ILE A 40 -1.34 10.97 -72.02
CA ILE A 40 -2.63 11.61 -72.17
C ILE A 40 -3.47 11.20 -70.96
N VAL A 41 -3.64 12.10 -70.00
CA VAL A 41 -4.63 11.95 -68.93
C VAL A 41 -5.99 12.21 -69.58
N PRO A 42 -6.95 11.27 -69.55
CA PRO A 42 -8.28 11.52 -70.08
C PRO A 42 -8.90 12.69 -69.31
N LYS A 43 -9.55 13.59 -70.07
CA LYS A 43 -10.23 14.84 -69.63
C LYS A 43 -11.36 14.65 -68.60
N GLU A 44 -11.49 13.48 -67.98
CA GLU A 44 -12.60 13.12 -67.08
C GLU A 44 -12.31 13.41 -65.59
N THR A 45 -11.06 13.73 -65.21
CA THR A 45 -10.69 13.93 -63.79
C THR A 45 -10.85 15.37 -63.29
N LEU A 46 -11.05 16.38 -64.15
CA LEU A 46 -11.25 17.77 -63.71
C LEU A 46 -12.71 18.14 -63.45
N ILE A 47 -13.66 17.33 -63.92
CA ILE A 47 -15.11 17.59 -63.84
C ILE A 47 -15.70 17.08 -62.50
N GLN A 48 -14.96 16.25 -61.76
CA GLN A 48 -15.45 15.64 -60.51
C GLN A 48 -15.32 16.55 -59.28
N GLY A 49 -14.35 17.48 -59.23
CA GLY A 49 -14.13 18.32 -58.04
C GLY A 49 -15.17 19.43 -57.80
N GLY A 50 -15.86 19.90 -58.85
CA GLY A 50 -16.86 20.99 -58.76
C GLY A 50 -18.32 20.54 -58.74
N ILE A 51 -18.64 19.39 -59.35
CA ILE A 51 -20.01 18.86 -59.38
C ILE A 51 -20.42 18.31 -58.02
N ILE A 52 -19.47 17.74 -57.28
CA ILE A 52 -19.73 17.02 -56.04
C ILE A 52 -20.20 17.95 -54.89
N PRO A 53 -19.53 19.09 -54.59
CA PRO A 53 -20.02 20.05 -53.61
C PRO A 53 -21.38 20.64 -54.04
N HIS A 54 -21.53 20.92 -55.34
CA HIS A 54 -22.76 21.48 -55.88
C HIS A 54 -23.95 20.52 -55.78
N LEU A 55 -23.75 19.22 -55.95
CA LEU A 55 -24.78 18.19 -55.77
C LEU A 55 -25.22 18.08 -54.30
N LEU A 56 -24.28 18.21 -53.34
CA LEU A 56 -24.58 18.19 -51.91
C LEU A 56 -25.27 19.48 -51.44
N GLU A 57 -24.82 20.64 -51.92
CA GLU A 57 -25.44 21.93 -51.63
C GLU A 57 -26.84 22.03 -52.24
N SER A 58 -26.99 21.68 -53.52
CA SER A 58 -28.29 21.65 -54.21
C SER A 58 -29.23 20.63 -53.57
N GLY A 59 -28.75 19.44 -53.18
CA GLY A 59 -29.56 18.45 -52.47
C GLY A 59 -29.99 18.92 -51.08
N ALA A 60 -29.14 19.62 -50.35
CA ALA A 60 -29.49 20.21 -49.05
C ALA A 60 -30.48 21.38 -49.19
N GLU A 61 -30.39 22.19 -50.25
CA GLU A 61 -31.36 23.25 -50.58
C GLU A 61 -32.72 22.69 -51.03
N GLU A 62 -32.72 21.60 -51.80
CA GLU A 62 -33.95 20.87 -52.14
C GLU A 62 -34.60 20.27 -50.90
N PHE A 63 -33.83 19.72 -49.96
CA PHE A 63 -34.35 19.25 -48.68
C PHE A 63 -34.92 20.38 -47.83
N LYS A 64 -34.26 21.55 -47.80
CA LYS A 64 -34.79 22.74 -47.14
C LYS A 64 -36.13 23.16 -47.76
N SER A 65 -36.24 23.14 -49.08
CA SER A 65 -37.47 23.45 -49.81
C SER A 65 -38.58 22.44 -49.52
N TYR A 66 -38.22 21.15 -49.41
CA TYR A 66 -39.13 20.08 -49.01
C TYR A 66 -39.68 20.29 -47.59
N VAL A 67 -38.82 20.64 -46.62
CA VAL A 67 -39.23 20.91 -45.22
C VAL A 67 -40.19 22.10 -45.12
N THR A 68 -39.91 23.20 -45.84
CA THR A 68 -40.73 24.41 -45.82
C THR A 68 -42.06 24.21 -46.54
N GLU A 69 -42.06 23.54 -47.69
CA GLU A 69 -43.27 23.25 -48.46
C GLU A 69 -44.18 22.25 -47.71
N PHE A 70 -43.61 21.24 -47.06
CA PHE A 70 -44.35 20.30 -46.22
C PHE A 70 -45.00 21.00 -45.02
N SER A 71 -44.26 21.84 -44.30
CA SER A 71 -44.78 22.60 -43.15
C SER A 71 -45.91 23.55 -43.56
N ASN A 72 -45.74 24.27 -44.68
CA ASN A 72 -46.78 25.18 -45.20
C ASN A 72 -48.06 24.42 -45.58
N ARG A 73 -47.94 23.25 -46.22
CA ARG A 73 -49.11 22.44 -46.62
C ARG A 73 -49.78 21.74 -45.44
N LYS A 74 -49.03 21.37 -44.40
CA LYS A 74 -49.57 20.79 -43.15
C LYS A 74 -50.38 21.81 -42.34
N VAL A 75 -49.94 23.08 -42.30
CA VAL A 75 -50.68 24.17 -41.63
C VAL A 75 -51.97 24.52 -42.39
N LEU A 76 -51.95 24.44 -43.72
CA LEU A 76 -53.10 24.77 -44.58
C LEU A 76 -54.17 23.66 -44.67
N GLN A 77 -53.87 22.43 -44.24
CA GLN A 77 -54.77 21.28 -44.38
C GLN A 77 -54.94 20.54 -43.05
N THR A 78 -56.08 20.71 -42.38
CA THR A 78 -56.42 20.09 -41.07
C THR A 78 -56.87 18.62 -41.15
N GLY A 79 -56.49 17.88 -42.19
CA GLY A 79 -56.80 16.45 -42.35
C GLY A 79 -55.81 15.75 -43.29
N TYR A 80 -55.53 14.47 -43.03
CA TYR A 80 -54.63 13.61 -43.81
C TYR A 80 -54.95 13.68 -45.31
N SER A 81 -54.10 14.35 -46.11
CA SER A 81 -54.34 14.55 -47.54
C SER A 81 -53.51 13.62 -48.41
N ALA A 82 -54.14 13.04 -49.44
CA ALA A 82 -53.46 12.25 -50.47
C ALA A 82 -52.34 13.04 -51.18
N SER A 83 -52.46 14.37 -51.25
CA SER A 83 -51.42 15.26 -51.80
C SER A 83 -50.14 15.27 -50.97
N LEU A 84 -50.21 15.17 -49.64
CA LEU A 84 -49.01 15.05 -48.80
C LEU A 84 -48.33 13.70 -49.01
N ASN A 85 -49.09 12.62 -49.23
CA ASN A 85 -48.52 11.30 -49.51
C ASN A 85 -47.86 11.21 -50.90
N ILE A 86 -48.47 11.81 -51.94
CA ILE A 86 -47.86 11.87 -53.28
C ILE A 86 -46.53 12.65 -53.24
N MET A 87 -46.51 13.79 -52.54
CA MET A 87 -45.30 14.58 -52.34
C MET A 87 -44.23 13.79 -51.56
N LYS A 88 -44.61 13.08 -50.48
CA LYS A 88 -43.68 12.18 -49.75
C LYS A 88 -43.06 11.15 -50.70
N THR A 89 -43.86 10.47 -51.53
CA THR A 89 -43.35 9.45 -52.46
C THR A 89 -42.45 10.02 -53.57
N GLU A 90 -42.74 11.22 -54.10
CA GLU A 90 -41.93 11.84 -55.14
C GLU A 90 -40.55 12.25 -54.62
N TYR A 91 -40.51 12.87 -53.44
CA TYR A 91 -39.26 13.25 -52.79
C TYR A 91 -38.47 12.03 -52.29
N GLU A 92 -39.14 10.96 -51.84
CA GLU A 92 -38.48 9.70 -51.51
C GLU A 92 -37.74 9.10 -52.72
N HIS A 93 -38.35 9.09 -53.92
CA HIS A 93 -37.68 8.64 -55.13
C HIS A 93 -36.44 9.49 -55.47
N LYS A 94 -36.52 10.82 -55.29
CA LYS A 94 -35.38 11.74 -55.51
C LYS A 94 -34.26 11.49 -54.50
N PHE A 95 -34.57 11.37 -53.22
CA PHE A 95 -33.57 11.11 -52.18
C PHE A 95 -32.93 9.72 -52.30
N CYS A 96 -33.67 8.70 -52.73
CA CYS A 96 -33.10 7.39 -53.04
C CYS A 96 -32.08 7.47 -54.19
N ALA A 97 -32.41 8.17 -55.28
CA ALA A 97 -31.48 8.37 -56.39
C ALA A 97 -30.22 9.14 -55.97
N ILE A 98 -30.38 10.20 -55.16
CA ILE A 98 -29.25 10.97 -54.59
C ILE A 98 -28.40 10.09 -53.67
N SER A 99 -29.02 9.26 -52.83
CA SER A 99 -28.32 8.33 -51.93
C SER A 99 -27.48 7.30 -52.70
N ASP A 100 -28.00 6.75 -53.81
CA ASP A 100 -27.26 5.80 -54.65
C ASP A 100 -26.05 6.44 -55.34
N VAL A 101 -26.23 7.65 -55.90
CA VAL A 101 -25.14 8.43 -56.50
C VAL A 101 -24.10 8.79 -55.46
N PHE A 102 -24.54 9.24 -54.27
CA PHE A 102 -23.66 9.56 -53.15
C PHE A 102 -22.83 8.35 -52.70
N ASN A 103 -23.49 7.20 -52.49
CA ASN A 103 -22.83 5.95 -52.11
C ASN A 103 -21.81 5.48 -53.17
N PHE A 104 -22.12 5.66 -54.45
CA PHE A 104 -21.19 5.37 -55.55
C PHE A 104 -19.96 6.27 -55.53
N LEU A 105 -20.15 7.58 -55.34
CA LEU A 105 -19.06 8.56 -55.33
C LEU A 105 -18.17 8.42 -54.10
N MET A 106 -18.76 8.24 -52.92
CA MET A 106 -18.01 8.06 -51.68
C MET A 106 -17.19 6.76 -51.65
N ARG A 107 -17.65 5.69 -52.32
CA ARG A 107 -16.85 4.46 -52.48
C ARG A 107 -15.54 4.68 -53.21
N LYS A 108 -15.43 5.72 -54.05
CA LYS A 108 -14.19 6.08 -54.73
C LYS A 108 -13.21 6.87 -53.85
N ARG A 109 -13.56 7.14 -52.58
CA ARG A 109 -12.72 7.78 -51.53
C ARG A 109 -12.05 9.08 -52.00
N SER A 110 -12.80 9.99 -52.61
CA SER A 110 -12.27 11.32 -52.95
C SER A 110 -12.13 12.18 -51.68
N PRO A 111 -10.93 12.70 -51.37
CA PRO A 111 -10.71 13.53 -50.18
C PRO A 111 -11.49 14.85 -50.22
N GLU A 112 -11.70 15.41 -51.42
CA GLU A 112 -12.48 16.64 -51.63
C GLU A 112 -13.96 16.48 -51.24
N LEU A 113 -14.53 15.30 -51.46
CA LEU A 113 -15.89 14.96 -51.08
C LEU A 113 -16.01 14.77 -49.56
N GLN A 114 -15.03 14.12 -48.95
CA GLN A 114 -14.96 13.97 -47.49
C GLN A 114 -14.89 15.34 -46.79
N GLU A 115 -14.06 16.25 -47.30
CA GLU A 115 -13.95 17.60 -46.75
C GLU A 115 -15.23 18.42 -46.96
N SER A 116 -15.87 18.30 -48.11
CA SER A 116 -17.13 19.00 -48.41
C SER A 116 -18.29 18.49 -47.54
N VAL A 117 -18.39 17.18 -47.32
CA VAL A 117 -19.36 16.57 -46.40
C VAL A 117 -19.10 17.02 -44.96
N SER A 118 -17.84 17.02 -44.51
CA SER A 118 -17.45 17.50 -43.18
C SER A 118 -17.82 18.96 -42.95
N ARG A 119 -17.51 19.84 -43.91
CA ARG A 119 -17.85 21.28 -43.85
C ARG A 119 -19.36 21.50 -43.81
N LEU A 120 -20.14 20.74 -44.59
CA LEU A 120 -21.59 20.87 -44.63
C LEU A 120 -22.24 20.41 -43.32
N ILE A 121 -21.74 19.34 -42.70
CA ILE A 121 -22.19 18.87 -41.38
C ILE A 121 -21.83 19.87 -40.29
N LEU A 122 -20.60 20.36 -40.22
CA LEU A 122 -20.18 21.32 -39.19
C LEU A 122 -20.95 22.64 -39.29
N LYS A 123 -21.09 23.20 -40.50
CA LYS A 123 -21.89 24.41 -40.75
C LYS A 123 -23.35 24.25 -40.34
N SER A 124 -23.87 23.01 -40.39
CA SER A 124 -25.22 22.66 -39.93
C SER A 124 -25.31 22.61 -38.40
N LEU A 125 -24.31 22.03 -37.74
CA LEU A 125 -24.29 21.84 -36.28
C LEU A 125 -23.89 23.11 -35.49
N ASP A 126 -23.16 24.04 -36.10
CA ASP A 126 -22.76 25.33 -35.49
C ASP A 126 -23.83 26.43 -35.64
N SER A 127 -24.88 26.20 -36.42
CA SER A 127 -25.97 27.16 -36.58
C SER A 127 -26.82 27.22 -35.30
N GLU A 128 -26.83 28.35 -34.59
CA GLU A 128 -27.85 28.59 -33.56
C GLU A 128 -29.24 28.51 -34.20
N ALA A 129 -30.18 27.88 -33.51
CA ALA A 129 -31.51 27.57 -34.01
C ALA A 129 -32.36 28.84 -34.17
N ASN A 130 -32.07 29.63 -35.21
CA ASN A 130 -32.92 30.71 -35.73
C ASN A 130 -33.15 30.48 -37.23
N GLU A 131 -34.15 31.16 -37.78
CA GLU A 131 -34.87 30.98 -39.06
C GLU A 131 -34.06 30.71 -40.36
N ASN A 132 -32.73 30.74 -40.30
CA ASN A 132 -31.79 30.34 -41.35
C ASN A 132 -31.10 28.99 -41.08
N SER A 133 -31.75 28.06 -40.38
CA SER A 133 -31.16 26.76 -40.03
C SER A 133 -30.69 26.00 -41.27
N HIS A 134 -29.38 25.82 -41.40
CA HIS A 134 -28.80 24.93 -42.41
C HIS A 134 -29.20 23.48 -42.07
N PHE A 135 -30.13 22.87 -42.82
CA PHE A 135 -30.61 21.49 -42.59
C PHE A 135 -29.65 20.39 -43.09
N GLY A 136 -28.35 20.69 -43.20
CA GLY A 136 -27.35 19.79 -43.76
C GLY A 136 -27.27 18.43 -43.05
N PHE A 137 -27.29 18.41 -41.72
CA PHE A 137 -27.30 17.16 -40.96
C PHE A 137 -28.62 16.38 -41.14
N ALA A 138 -29.77 17.05 -41.09
CA ALA A 138 -31.08 16.44 -41.30
C ALA A 138 -31.24 15.86 -42.72
N PHE A 139 -30.65 16.51 -43.73
CA PHE A 139 -30.55 16.01 -45.09
C PHE A 139 -29.74 14.70 -45.16
N PHE A 140 -28.54 14.66 -44.56
CA PHE A 140 -27.77 13.41 -44.50
C PHE A 140 -28.48 12.32 -43.71
N PHE A 141 -29.20 12.66 -42.63
CA PHE A 141 -30.01 11.71 -41.89
C PHE A 141 -31.16 11.15 -42.76
N LYS A 142 -31.80 11.98 -43.60
CA LYS A 142 -32.77 11.50 -44.60
C LYS A 142 -32.13 10.56 -45.61
N LEU A 143 -30.92 10.84 -46.11
CA LEU A 143 -30.22 9.92 -47.00
C LEU A 143 -29.88 8.57 -46.34
N VAL A 144 -29.61 8.55 -45.04
CA VAL A 144 -29.45 7.32 -44.25
C VAL A 144 -30.77 6.53 -44.19
N THR A 145 -31.94 7.19 -44.11
CA THR A 145 -33.24 6.49 -44.21
C THR A 145 -33.46 5.80 -45.55
N CYS A 146 -32.84 6.30 -46.63
CA CYS A 146 -32.90 5.68 -47.95
C CYS A 146 -31.92 4.51 -48.11
N SER A 147 -30.77 4.52 -47.42
CA SER A 147 -29.78 3.45 -47.51
C SER A 147 -28.87 3.36 -46.28
N HIS A 148 -28.88 2.21 -45.61
CA HIS A 148 -27.99 1.90 -44.48
C HIS A 148 -26.49 2.00 -44.84
N LYS A 149 -26.13 1.75 -46.10
CA LYS A 149 -24.74 1.85 -46.59
C LYS A 149 -24.21 3.28 -46.52
N THR A 150 -25.10 4.27 -46.63
CA THR A 150 -24.76 5.69 -46.49
C THR A 150 -24.23 5.99 -45.10
N LEU A 151 -24.79 5.39 -44.05
CA LEU A 151 -24.31 5.56 -42.68
C LEU A 151 -22.89 5.02 -42.49
N GLN A 152 -22.64 3.79 -42.96
CA GLN A 152 -21.31 3.15 -42.86
C GLN A 152 -20.23 4.01 -43.53
N ILE A 153 -20.55 4.53 -44.72
CA ILE A 153 -19.65 5.37 -45.49
C ILE A 153 -19.44 6.73 -44.83
N LEU A 154 -20.50 7.36 -44.31
CA LEU A 154 -20.41 8.63 -43.58
C LEU A 154 -19.54 8.50 -42.33
N ILE A 155 -19.67 7.40 -41.59
CA ILE A 155 -18.89 7.15 -40.38
C ILE A 155 -17.43 6.83 -40.72
N ALA A 156 -17.19 5.98 -41.72
CA ALA A 156 -15.84 5.66 -42.16
C ALA A 156 -15.06 6.90 -42.65
N CYS A 157 -15.75 7.83 -43.34
CA CYS A 157 -15.13 9.04 -43.85
C CYS A 157 -15.06 10.19 -42.83
N ASN A 158 -15.98 10.27 -41.87
CA ASN A 158 -16.08 11.42 -40.94
C ASN A 158 -15.97 11.02 -39.46
N HIS A 159 -15.18 10.00 -39.14
CA HIS A 159 -14.99 9.51 -37.76
C HIS A 159 -14.64 10.63 -36.76
N HIS A 160 -13.84 11.63 -37.18
CA HIS A 160 -13.42 12.76 -36.35
C HIS A 160 -14.55 13.70 -35.93
N LEU A 161 -15.72 13.65 -36.60
CA LEU A 161 -16.89 14.46 -36.25
C LEU A 161 -17.82 13.77 -35.26
N ILE A 162 -17.63 12.47 -35.02
CA ILE A 162 -18.49 11.65 -34.17
C ILE A 162 -18.05 11.84 -32.72
N SER A 163 -18.64 12.84 -32.06
CA SER A 163 -18.44 13.13 -30.64
C SER A 163 -19.79 13.30 -29.92
N PRO A 164 -19.85 13.06 -28.60
CA PRO A 164 -21.07 13.29 -27.81
C PRO A 164 -21.63 14.71 -27.97
N PHE A 165 -20.74 15.70 -28.09
CA PHE A 165 -21.10 17.10 -28.26
C PHE A 165 -21.83 17.36 -29.60
N ASN A 166 -21.26 16.86 -30.70
CA ASN A 166 -21.86 16.99 -32.03
C ASN A 166 -23.15 16.17 -32.14
N ALA A 167 -23.22 15.01 -31.49
CA ALA A 167 -24.42 14.20 -31.42
C ALA A 167 -25.57 14.92 -30.70
N THR A 168 -25.29 15.59 -29.58
CA THR A 168 -26.29 16.37 -28.84
C THR A 168 -26.87 17.51 -29.69
N ARG A 169 -26.00 18.24 -30.41
CA ARG A 169 -26.42 19.30 -31.35
C ARG A 169 -27.25 18.73 -32.51
N ALA A 170 -26.82 17.60 -33.06
CA ALA A 170 -27.53 16.87 -34.11
C ALA A 170 -28.94 16.43 -33.69
N PHE A 171 -29.09 15.86 -32.49
CA PHE A 171 -30.39 15.44 -31.97
C PHE A 171 -31.35 16.62 -31.75
N ARG A 172 -30.86 17.77 -31.28
CA ARG A 172 -31.69 18.99 -31.18
C ARG A 172 -32.15 19.48 -32.55
N GLN A 173 -31.26 19.47 -33.53
CA GLN A 173 -31.62 19.87 -34.88
C GLN A 173 -32.67 18.94 -35.48
N LEU A 174 -32.56 17.62 -35.27
CA LEU A 174 -33.58 16.65 -35.69
C LEU A 174 -34.90 16.81 -34.92
N ALA A 175 -34.86 17.18 -33.64
CA ALA A 175 -36.05 17.46 -32.85
C ALA A 175 -36.84 18.68 -33.37
N ASN A 176 -36.15 19.63 -33.99
CA ASN A 176 -36.76 20.82 -34.60
C ASN A 176 -37.38 20.56 -35.99
N VAL A 177 -37.15 19.39 -36.59
CA VAL A 177 -37.74 19.00 -37.88
C VAL A 177 -38.95 18.09 -37.65
N ASP A 178 -40.03 18.33 -38.40
CA ASP A 178 -41.25 17.52 -38.26
C ASP A 178 -40.98 16.04 -38.61
N LYS A 179 -41.36 15.14 -37.70
CA LYS A 179 -40.94 13.72 -37.74
C LYS A 179 -41.38 13.02 -39.02
N GLU A 180 -42.56 13.38 -39.52
CA GLU A 180 -43.17 12.82 -40.73
C GLU A 180 -42.40 13.10 -42.02
N ILE A 181 -41.54 14.12 -42.03
CA ILE A 181 -40.69 14.49 -43.18
C ILE A 181 -39.55 13.48 -43.33
N ILE A 182 -39.00 13.06 -42.20
CA ILE A 182 -37.81 12.22 -42.13
C ILE A 182 -38.20 10.73 -42.12
N LEU A 183 -39.08 10.33 -41.20
CA LEU A 183 -39.60 8.96 -41.06
C LEU A 183 -41.13 8.98 -41.00
N PRO A 184 -41.81 8.58 -42.09
CA PRO A 184 -43.28 8.67 -42.15
C PRO A 184 -44.02 7.62 -41.31
N ASN A 185 -43.38 6.47 -41.02
CA ASN A 185 -44.06 5.28 -40.46
C ASN A 185 -43.42 4.70 -39.18
N SER A 186 -42.31 5.25 -38.70
CA SER A 186 -41.57 4.71 -37.55
C SER A 186 -41.03 5.80 -36.64
N SER A 187 -40.84 5.47 -35.36
CA SER A 187 -40.14 6.38 -34.45
C SER A 187 -38.64 6.42 -34.78
N PHE A 188 -37.98 7.55 -34.50
CA PHE A 188 -36.53 7.67 -34.66
C PHE A 188 -35.76 6.58 -33.90
N ILE A 189 -36.25 6.20 -32.71
CA ILE A 189 -35.62 5.17 -31.88
C ILE A 189 -35.73 3.79 -32.54
N GLU A 190 -36.91 3.41 -33.05
CA GLU A 190 -37.10 2.12 -33.73
C GLU A 190 -36.30 2.03 -35.02
N PHE A 191 -36.26 3.11 -35.80
CA PHE A 191 -35.44 3.17 -37.00
C PHE A 191 -33.95 3.03 -36.66
N ILE A 192 -33.44 3.78 -35.67
CA ILE A 192 -32.03 3.67 -35.26
C ILE A 192 -31.71 2.26 -34.74
N LYS A 193 -32.63 1.60 -34.00
CA LYS A 193 -32.45 0.21 -33.57
C LYS A 193 -32.24 -0.73 -34.76
N GLN A 194 -33.07 -0.63 -35.80
CA GLN A 194 -32.94 -1.44 -37.02
C GLN A 194 -31.62 -1.16 -37.75
N VAL A 195 -31.28 0.12 -37.90
CA VAL A 195 -30.04 0.55 -38.57
C VAL A 195 -28.82 -0.03 -37.88
N VAL A 196 -28.77 0.03 -36.55
CA VAL A 196 -27.62 -0.41 -35.76
C VAL A 196 -27.45 -1.93 -35.75
N GLU A 197 -28.53 -2.71 -35.97
CA GLU A 197 -28.45 -4.16 -36.15
C GLU A 197 -27.78 -4.55 -37.48
N ASP A 198 -27.96 -3.75 -38.54
CA ASP A 198 -27.50 -4.06 -39.91
C ASP A 198 -26.11 -3.52 -40.26
N VAL A 199 -25.51 -2.73 -39.37
CA VAL A 199 -24.23 -2.05 -39.59
C VAL A 199 -23.02 -3.01 -39.41
N ASP A 200 -21.90 -2.78 -40.09
CA ASP A 200 -20.68 -3.57 -39.95
C ASP A 200 -20.00 -3.38 -38.57
N PRO A 201 -19.15 -4.32 -38.11
CA PRO A 201 -18.55 -4.25 -36.77
C PRO A 201 -17.73 -2.98 -36.50
N SER A 202 -17.08 -2.42 -37.52
CA SER A 202 -16.23 -1.24 -37.37
C SER A 202 -17.05 0.01 -37.11
N THR A 203 -18.08 0.23 -37.92
CA THR A 203 -19.05 1.31 -37.76
C THR A 203 -19.86 1.13 -36.46
N HIS A 204 -20.26 -0.10 -36.13
CA HIS A 204 -20.96 -0.39 -34.88
C HIS A 204 -20.10 -0.01 -33.66
N GLY A 205 -18.79 -0.27 -33.69
CA GLY A 205 -17.86 0.13 -32.62
C GLY A 205 -17.78 1.64 -32.39
N VAL A 206 -17.73 2.43 -33.46
CA VAL A 206 -17.67 3.90 -33.38
C VAL A 206 -18.98 4.50 -32.86
N ILE A 207 -20.13 4.01 -33.35
CA ILE A 207 -21.45 4.43 -32.85
C ILE A 207 -21.58 4.09 -31.36
N PHE A 208 -21.10 2.91 -30.98
CA PHE A 208 -21.17 2.43 -29.61
C PHE A 208 -20.38 3.30 -28.64
N GLU A 209 -19.17 3.71 -29.02
CA GLU A 209 -18.32 4.59 -28.22
C GLU A 209 -19.01 5.93 -27.94
N MET A 210 -19.57 6.56 -28.96
CA MET A 210 -20.34 7.80 -28.82
C MET A 210 -21.56 7.63 -27.92
N ILE A 211 -22.35 6.55 -28.09
CA ILE A 211 -23.54 6.32 -27.27
C ILE A 211 -23.17 6.02 -25.81
N ILE A 212 -22.12 5.24 -25.57
CA ILE A 212 -21.61 4.99 -24.21
C ILE A 212 -21.23 6.30 -23.52
N GLU A 213 -20.50 7.18 -24.20
CA GLU A 213 -20.12 8.47 -23.63
C GLU A 213 -21.34 9.37 -23.38
N LEU A 214 -22.34 9.36 -24.26
CA LEU A 214 -23.60 10.11 -24.06
C LEU A 214 -24.43 9.60 -22.88
N VAL A 215 -24.47 8.29 -22.67
CA VAL A 215 -25.29 7.67 -21.62
C VAL A 215 -24.58 7.69 -20.27
N TYR A 216 -23.26 7.44 -20.25
CA TYR A 216 -22.51 7.24 -19.00
C TYR A 216 -21.63 8.43 -18.58
N SER A 217 -21.16 9.27 -19.51
CA SER A 217 -20.36 10.45 -19.19
C SER A 217 -21.25 11.66 -18.88
N ARG A 218 -20.89 12.43 -17.85
CA ARG A 218 -21.34 13.83 -17.76
C ARG A 218 -20.43 14.61 -18.70
N ILE A 219 -21.01 15.22 -19.72
CA ILE A 219 -20.27 16.10 -20.61
C ILE A 219 -19.79 17.31 -19.79
N ASP A 220 -18.60 17.23 -19.20
CA ASP A 220 -17.83 18.41 -18.80
C ASP A 220 -17.28 19.00 -20.10
N SER A 221 -18.16 19.62 -20.89
CA SER A 221 -17.76 20.36 -22.07
C SER A 221 -16.91 21.53 -21.61
N GLY A 222 -15.60 21.41 -21.71
CA GLY A 222 -14.71 22.55 -21.67
C GLY A 222 -15.17 23.57 -22.71
N GLY A 223 -15.71 24.70 -22.24
CA GLY A 223 -15.88 25.89 -23.07
C GLY A 223 -17.13 26.73 -22.84
N GLU A 224 -18.33 26.16 -22.70
CA GLU A 224 -19.56 26.98 -22.67
C GLU A 224 -20.62 26.43 -21.71
N HIS A 225 -20.70 27.04 -20.52
CA HIS A 225 -21.80 26.88 -19.58
C HIS A 225 -23.10 27.50 -20.16
N LYS A 226 -23.91 26.72 -20.88
CA LYS A 226 -25.36 26.98 -20.93
C LYS A 226 -26.04 25.82 -20.19
N SER A 227 -26.72 26.10 -19.09
CA SER A 227 -27.49 25.13 -18.28
C SER A 227 -28.43 24.27 -19.13
N ASP A 228 -29.00 24.85 -20.18
CA ASP A 228 -29.92 24.19 -21.11
C ASP A 228 -29.25 23.06 -21.92
N LEU A 229 -27.93 23.12 -22.11
CA LEU A 229 -27.17 22.06 -22.79
C LEU A 229 -27.07 20.78 -21.95
N LEU A 230 -27.02 20.91 -20.62
CA LEU A 230 -26.87 19.81 -19.68
C LEU A 230 -28.20 19.05 -19.49
N GLU A 231 -29.31 19.75 -19.26
CA GLU A 231 -30.63 19.11 -19.11
C GLU A 231 -31.06 18.37 -20.37
N SER A 232 -30.80 18.96 -21.54
CA SER A 232 -31.09 18.30 -22.81
C SER A 232 -30.13 17.14 -23.11
N SER A 233 -28.88 17.17 -22.62
CA SER A 233 -27.97 16.02 -22.71
C SER A 233 -28.45 14.84 -21.87
N GLU A 234 -29.00 15.07 -20.67
CA GLU A 234 -29.54 14.01 -19.81
C GLU A 234 -30.78 13.37 -20.41
N THR A 235 -31.72 14.17 -20.94
CA THR A 235 -32.92 13.65 -21.62
C THR A 235 -32.57 12.86 -22.89
N ILE A 236 -31.59 13.32 -23.67
CA ILE A 236 -31.08 12.60 -24.85
C ILE A 236 -30.36 11.30 -24.43
N GLY A 237 -29.57 11.33 -23.36
CA GLY A 237 -28.92 10.15 -22.80
C GLY A 237 -29.93 9.06 -22.42
N HIS A 238 -31.01 9.42 -21.71
CA HIS A 238 -32.10 8.49 -21.37
C HIS A 238 -32.80 7.93 -22.62
N ALA A 239 -33.02 8.75 -23.65
CA ALA A 239 -33.61 8.30 -24.92
C ALA A 239 -32.71 7.33 -25.70
N CYS A 240 -31.40 7.35 -25.47
CA CYS A 240 -30.43 6.45 -26.10
C CYS A 240 -30.29 5.09 -25.40
N VAL A 241 -30.78 4.91 -24.16
CA VAL A 241 -30.70 3.64 -23.41
C VAL A 241 -31.31 2.44 -24.18
N PRO A 242 -32.50 2.55 -24.81
CA PRO A 242 -33.07 1.44 -25.58
C PRO A 242 -32.24 1.09 -26.83
N ILE A 243 -31.50 2.05 -27.40
CA ILE A 243 -30.61 1.81 -28.54
C ILE A 243 -29.36 1.07 -28.04
N LEU A 244 -28.79 1.51 -26.92
CA LEU A 244 -27.68 0.84 -26.26
C LEU A 244 -28.02 -0.61 -25.91
N GLU A 245 -29.24 -0.90 -25.47
CA GLU A 245 -29.68 -2.27 -25.19
C GLU A 245 -29.59 -3.20 -26.42
N VAL A 246 -30.04 -2.74 -27.58
CA VAL A 246 -29.95 -3.52 -28.84
C VAL A 246 -28.50 -3.77 -29.22
N MET A 247 -27.64 -2.75 -29.11
CA MET A 247 -26.20 -2.86 -29.36
C MET A 247 -25.54 -3.87 -28.43
N MET A 248 -25.85 -3.82 -27.14
CA MET A 248 -25.30 -4.74 -26.13
C MET A 248 -25.73 -6.19 -26.40
N ASN A 249 -27.00 -6.41 -26.76
CA ASN A 249 -27.48 -7.75 -27.10
C ASN A 249 -26.75 -8.32 -28.32
N ARG A 250 -26.45 -7.47 -29.32
CA ARG A 250 -25.63 -7.85 -30.47
C ARG A 250 -24.19 -8.19 -30.06
N LEU A 251 -23.55 -7.37 -29.21
CA LEU A 251 -22.20 -7.64 -28.70
C LEU A 251 -22.10 -8.95 -27.94
N VAL A 252 -23.06 -9.23 -27.05
CA VAL A 252 -23.11 -10.48 -26.28
C VAL A 252 -23.26 -11.68 -27.23
N ARG A 253 -24.12 -11.61 -28.24
CA ARG A 253 -24.27 -12.67 -29.25
C ARG A 253 -22.96 -12.90 -30.01
N ILE A 254 -22.28 -11.84 -30.42
CA ILE A 254 -20.99 -11.93 -31.13
C ILE A 254 -19.92 -12.57 -30.25
N ALA A 255 -19.84 -12.17 -28.97
CA ALA A 255 -18.87 -12.71 -28.02
C ALA A 255 -19.05 -14.23 -27.84
N HIS A 256 -20.29 -14.69 -27.68
CA HIS A 256 -20.59 -16.12 -27.57
C HIS A 256 -20.39 -16.89 -28.88
N ALA A 257 -20.68 -16.28 -30.04
CA ALA A 257 -20.54 -16.96 -31.34
C ALA A 257 -19.08 -17.13 -31.80
N THR A 258 -18.19 -16.21 -31.41
CA THR A 258 -16.80 -16.17 -31.91
C THR A 258 -15.77 -16.72 -30.92
N GLY A 259 -16.10 -16.75 -29.62
CA GLY A 259 -15.25 -17.28 -28.55
C GLY A 259 -14.04 -16.39 -28.19
N PRO A 260 -13.28 -16.76 -27.13
CA PRO A 260 -12.32 -15.90 -26.43
C PRO A 260 -11.05 -15.53 -27.22
N LEU A 261 -10.77 -16.17 -28.35
CA LEU A 261 -9.51 -15.98 -29.09
C LEU A 261 -9.68 -15.20 -30.40
N LYS A 262 -10.91 -15.05 -30.89
CA LYS A 262 -11.19 -14.39 -32.19
C LYS A 262 -11.99 -13.09 -32.03
N CYS A 263 -12.81 -12.98 -30.99
CA CYS A 263 -13.66 -11.80 -30.78
C CYS A 263 -12.91 -10.46 -30.62
N PRO A 264 -11.74 -10.37 -29.93
CA PRO A 264 -11.08 -9.09 -29.68
C PRO A 264 -10.56 -8.40 -30.95
N SER A 265 -10.19 -9.16 -31.98
CA SER A 265 -9.77 -8.62 -33.28
C SER A 265 -10.93 -8.31 -34.22
N LEU A 266 -12.14 -8.81 -33.91
CA LEU A 266 -13.32 -8.71 -34.76
C LEU A 266 -14.20 -7.49 -34.45
N HIS A 267 -14.24 -7.01 -33.20
CA HIS A 267 -15.17 -5.96 -32.80
C HIS A 267 -14.51 -4.83 -31.96
N PRO A 268 -14.39 -3.60 -32.49
CA PRO A 268 -13.74 -2.47 -31.81
C PRO A 268 -14.34 -2.09 -30.45
N ALA A 269 -15.66 -2.18 -30.28
CA ALA A 269 -16.28 -1.91 -28.98
C ALA A 269 -15.79 -2.82 -27.84
N ILE A 270 -15.41 -4.07 -28.15
CA ILE A 270 -14.92 -5.00 -27.13
C ILE A 270 -13.43 -4.76 -26.88
N SER A 271 -12.63 -4.54 -27.92
CA SER A 271 -11.19 -4.30 -27.77
C SER A 271 -10.91 -2.95 -27.09
N SER A 272 -11.55 -1.88 -27.52
CA SER A 272 -11.34 -0.52 -26.99
C SER A 272 -11.68 -0.39 -25.50
N TYR A 273 -12.67 -1.15 -25.01
CA TYR A 273 -13.14 -1.09 -23.63
C TYR A 273 -12.60 -2.23 -22.75
N SER A 274 -11.73 -3.09 -23.28
CA SER A 274 -11.20 -4.23 -22.54
C SER A 274 -9.96 -3.93 -21.68
N TYR A 275 -9.36 -2.74 -21.79
CA TYR A 275 -8.13 -2.38 -21.08
C TYR A 275 -8.17 -0.94 -20.54
N GLY A 276 -7.33 -0.68 -19.55
CA GLY A 276 -6.97 0.68 -19.15
C GLY A 276 -8.08 1.47 -18.44
N GLU A 277 -8.01 2.79 -18.62
CA GLU A 277 -8.98 3.77 -18.10
C GLU A 277 -10.40 3.56 -18.65
N ARG A 278 -10.54 3.05 -19.89
CA ARG A 278 -11.85 2.81 -20.51
C ARG A 278 -12.64 1.67 -19.84
N LEU A 279 -11.95 0.61 -19.43
CA LEU A 279 -12.56 -0.45 -18.63
C LEU A 279 -12.96 0.07 -17.24
N GLN A 280 -12.09 0.88 -16.65
CA GLN A 280 -12.36 1.51 -15.35
C GLN A 280 -13.56 2.46 -15.41
N PHE A 281 -13.68 3.26 -16.47
CA PHE A 281 -14.81 4.15 -16.72
C PHE A 281 -16.15 3.39 -16.72
N ILE A 282 -16.22 2.22 -17.34
CA ILE A 282 -17.45 1.39 -17.34
C ILE A 282 -17.82 0.97 -15.91
N ILE A 283 -16.84 0.53 -15.12
CA ILE A 283 -17.07 0.07 -13.74
C ILE A 283 -17.50 1.25 -12.86
N GLU A 284 -16.85 2.41 -12.98
CA GLU A 284 -17.20 3.62 -12.23
C GLU A 284 -18.58 4.18 -12.59
N SER A 285 -19.01 4.00 -13.84
CA SER A 285 -20.33 4.44 -14.33
C SER A 285 -21.48 3.78 -13.56
N ILE A 286 -21.28 2.60 -12.97
CA ILE A 286 -22.27 1.92 -12.11
C ILE A 286 -22.65 2.78 -10.90
N SER A 287 -21.68 3.49 -10.31
CA SER A 287 -21.93 4.36 -9.16
C SER A 287 -22.82 5.55 -9.48
N ARG A 288 -22.86 5.96 -10.75
CA ARG A 288 -23.58 7.14 -11.24
C ARG A 288 -24.94 6.79 -11.83
N HIS A 289 -25.07 5.60 -12.43
CA HIS A 289 -26.24 5.21 -13.24
C HIS A 289 -26.83 3.86 -12.83
N ILE A 290 -27.35 3.78 -11.59
CA ILE A 290 -27.86 2.53 -10.99
C ILE A 290 -28.95 1.87 -11.87
N ASP A 291 -29.81 2.65 -12.51
CA ASP A 291 -30.92 2.14 -13.33
C ASP A 291 -30.45 1.37 -14.59
N THR A 292 -29.24 1.65 -15.07
CA THR A 292 -28.67 1.03 -16.29
C THR A 292 -27.68 -0.10 -15.99
N THR A 293 -27.54 -0.48 -14.72
CA THR A 293 -26.56 -1.48 -14.26
C THR A 293 -26.67 -2.81 -15.00
N SER A 294 -27.88 -3.23 -15.38
CA SER A 294 -28.09 -4.47 -16.14
C SER A 294 -27.38 -4.47 -17.50
N LEU A 295 -27.33 -3.32 -18.17
CA LEU A 295 -26.61 -3.15 -19.44
C LEU A 295 -25.11 -3.15 -19.24
N ILE A 296 -24.63 -2.51 -18.17
CA ILE A 296 -23.21 -2.50 -17.80
C ILE A 296 -22.71 -3.91 -17.50
N ILE A 297 -23.46 -4.71 -16.73
CA ILE A 297 -23.11 -6.11 -16.44
C ILE A 297 -23.06 -6.93 -17.73
N ARG A 298 -24.03 -6.77 -18.65
CA ARG A 298 -24.00 -7.46 -19.96
C ARG A 298 -22.78 -7.07 -20.79
N HIS A 299 -22.35 -5.81 -20.74
CA HIS A 299 -21.14 -5.35 -21.42
C HIS A 299 -19.88 -6.00 -20.83
N LEU A 300 -19.72 -5.96 -19.51
CA LEU A 300 -18.59 -6.59 -18.81
C LEU A 300 -18.57 -8.11 -19.05
N HIS A 301 -19.75 -8.75 -19.09
CA HIS A 301 -19.90 -10.16 -19.46
C HIS A 301 -19.39 -10.44 -20.88
N ALA A 302 -19.78 -9.62 -21.86
CA ALA A 302 -19.30 -9.76 -23.23
C ALA A 302 -17.76 -9.61 -23.31
N ILE A 303 -17.18 -8.65 -22.60
CA ILE A 303 -15.72 -8.43 -22.52
C ILE A 303 -15.03 -9.65 -21.88
N ALA A 304 -15.59 -10.21 -20.82
CA ALA A 304 -15.06 -11.39 -20.14
C ALA A 304 -15.09 -12.63 -21.05
N ILE A 305 -16.20 -12.91 -21.71
CA ILE A 305 -16.32 -14.04 -22.65
C ILE A 305 -15.37 -13.88 -23.85
N ALA A 306 -15.23 -12.65 -24.35
CA ALA A 306 -14.41 -12.35 -25.53
C ALA A 306 -12.90 -12.41 -25.28
N ASN A 307 -12.42 -12.16 -24.06
CA ASN A 307 -10.98 -12.15 -23.73
C ASN A 307 -10.55 -13.33 -22.84
N GLY A 308 -11.51 -14.10 -22.33
CA GLY A 308 -11.27 -15.28 -21.51
C GLY A 308 -11.21 -15.02 -20.00
N GLU A 309 -10.91 -16.09 -19.27
CA GLU A 309 -11.02 -16.16 -17.80
C GLU A 309 -10.13 -15.15 -17.05
N MET A 310 -8.92 -14.88 -17.55
CA MET A 310 -8.01 -13.87 -16.96
C MET A 310 -8.65 -12.48 -16.91
N LYS A 311 -9.41 -12.11 -17.94
CA LYS A 311 -10.09 -10.81 -18.00
C LYS A 311 -11.28 -10.77 -17.04
N ALA A 312 -12.01 -11.89 -16.91
CA ALA A 312 -13.07 -12.01 -15.90
C ALA A 312 -12.52 -11.80 -14.48
N ALA A 313 -11.38 -12.41 -14.16
CA ALA A 313 -10.67 -12.23 -12.89
C ALA A 313 -10.22 -10.77 -12.66
N GLU A 314 -9.67 -10.11 -13.69
CA GLU A 314 -9.31 -8.69 -13.62
C GLU A 314 -10.52 -7.81 -13.30
N ILE A 315 -11.67 -8.05 -13.95
CA ILE A 315 -12.91 -7.29 -13.72
C ILE A 315 -13.38 -7.45 -12.26
N VAL A 316 -13.39 -8.69 -11.73
CA VAL A 316 -13.73 -8.94 -10.32
C VAL A 316 -12.81 -8.16 -9.39
N LEU A 317 -11.50 -8.19 -9.62
CA LEU A 317 -10.54 -7.45 -8.78
C LEU A 317 -10.73 -5.92 -8.86
N ARG A 318 -11.05 -5.39 -10.05
CA ARG A 318 -11.38 -3.96 -10.22
C ARG A 318 -12.60 -3.56 -9.39
N PHE A 319 -13.64 -4.39 -9.34
CA PHE A 319 -14.80 -4.15 -8.46
C PHE A 319 -14.41 -4.09 -6.99
N LEU A 320 -13.52 -5.00 -6.54
CA LEU A 320 -13.03 -5.02 -5.16
C LEU A 320 -12.23 -3.77 -4.80
N MET A 321 -11.43 -3.25 -5.72
CA MET A 321 -10.54 -2.10 -5.45
C MET A 321 -11.24 -0.75 -5.57
N THR A 322 -12.16 -0.60 -6.52
CA THR A 322 -12.61 0.73 -6.97
C THR A 322 -14.00 1.12 -6.47
N MET A 323 -14.90 0.15 -6.31
CA MET A 323 -16.24 0.40 -5.77
C MET A 323 -16.22 0.37 -4.23
N SER A 324 -17.17 1.04 -3.58
CA SER A 324 -17.27 1.02 -2.11
C SER A 324 -18.51 0.25 -1.66
N TYR A 325 -18.35 -0.89 -1.00
CA TYR A 325 -19.47 -1.72 -0.53
C TYR A 325 -20.15 -1.21 0.74
N ARG A 326 -19.96 0.07 1.08
CA ARG A 326 -20.78 0.74 2.11
C ARG A 326 -22.27 0.69 1.76
N LYS A 327 -22.62 0.66 0.47
CA LYS A 327 -23.98 0.36 -0.01
C LYS A 327 -24.04 -1.10 -0.45
N ALA A 328 -24.96 -1.87 0.13
CA ALA A 328 -25.16 -3.28 -0.19
C ALA A 328 -25.47 -3.54 -1.67
N GLU A 329 -26.08 -2.57 -2.36
CA GLU A 329 -26.40 -2.64 -3.79
C GLU A 329 -25.16 -2.96 -4.65
N PHE A 330 -24.01 -2.36 -4.37
CA PHE A 330 -22.79 -2.60 -5.15
C PHE A 330 -22.23 -4.02 -4.98
N MET A 331 -22.44 -4.63 -3.81
CA MET A 331 -22.12 -6.03 -3.59
C MET A 331 -23.02 -6.94 -4.41
N CYS A 332 -24.33 -6.65 -4.45
CA CYS A 332 -25.28 -7.39 -5.29
C CYS A 332 -24.93 -7.30 -6.78
N ILE A 333 -24.36 -6.18 -7.23
CA ILE A 333 -23.93 -5.99 -8.62
C ILE A 333 -22.73 -6.87 -8.95
N LEU A 334 -21.71 -6.92 -8.07
CA LEU A 334 -20.60 -7.86 -8.24
C LEU A 334 -21.11 -9.31 -8.25
N ALA A 335 -22.00 -9.67 -7.31
CA ALA A 335 -22.61 -10.98 -7.24
C ALA A 335 -23.38 -11.33 -8.53
N ALA A 336 -24.10 -10.37 -9.13
CA ALA A 336 -24.83 -10.56 -10.38
C ALA A 336 -23.88 -10.76 -11.57
N PHE A 337 -22.78 -9.99 -11.65
CA PHE A 337 -21.74 -10.19 -12.65
C PHE A 337 -21.11 -11.58 -12.51
N ILE A 338 -20.67 -11.93 -11.31
CA ILE A 338 -20.10 -13.24 -11.00
C ILE A 338 -21.08 -14.36 -11.36
N ASN A 339 -22.37 -14.20 -11.06
CA ASN A 339 -23.38 -15.20 -11.41
C ASN A 339 -23.50 -15.41 -12.94
N SER A 340 -23.45 -14.31 -13.70
CA SER A 340 -23.54 -14.37 -15.15
C SER A 340 -22.33 -15.05 -15.81
N THR A 341 -21.13 -14.85 -15.25
CA THR A 341 -19.86 -15.34 -15.82
C THR A 341 -19.41 -16.69 -15.26
N ALA A 342 -19.75 -17.03 -14.02
CA ALA A 342 -19.31 -18.27 -13.35
C ALA A 342 -19.76 -19.54 -14.09
N LYS A 343 -20.88 -19.50 -14.83
CA LYS A 343 -21.34 -20.62 -15.67
C LYS A 343 -20.37 -20.97 -16.80
N PHE A 344 -19.57 -20.00 -17.24
CA PHE A 344 -18.58 -20.16 -18.31
C PHE A 344 -17.16 -20.29 -17.75
N PHE A 345 -16.84 -19.57 -16.68
CA PHE A 345 -15.52 -19.57 -16.03
C PHE A 345 -15.66 -19.85 -14.52
N PRO A 346 -15.83 -21.12 -14.12
CA PRO A 346 -16.07 -21.48 -12.72
C PRO A 346 -14.85 -21.22 -11.80
N SER A 347 -13.64 -21.18 -12.35
CA SER A 347 -12.39 -20.95 -11.61
C SER A 347 -11.94 -19.48 -11.57
N MET A 348 -12.72 -18.54 -12.10
CA MET A 348 -12.29 -17.14 -12.26
C MET A 348 -11.88 -16.46 -10.94
N VAL A 349 -12.59 -16.77 -9.83
CA VAL A 349 -12.30 -16.20 -8.50
C VAL A 349 -11.02 -16.81 -7.93
N GLY A 350 -10.81 -18.12 -8.11
CA GLY A 350 -9.55 -18.76 -7.72
C GLY A 350 -8.36 -18.23 -8.53
N LEU A 351 -8.54 -18.02 -9.83
CA LEU A 351 -7.53 -17.45 -10.72
C LEU A 351 -7.23 -15.98 -10.37
N MET A 352 -8.23 -15.21 -9.95
CA MET A 352 -8.04 -13.85 -9.42
C MET A 352 -7.11 -13.86 -8.20
N PHE A 353 -7.29 -14.79 -7.26
CA PHE A 353 -6.41 -14.89 -6.09
C PHE A 353 -5.02 -15.40 -6.45
N ARG A 354 -4.90 -16.34 -7.39
CA ARG A 354 -3.61 -16.83 -7.87
C ARG A 354 -2.75 -15.71 -8.48
N GLU A 355 -3.37 -14.87 -9.30
CA GLU A 355 -2.73 -13.77 -10.03
C GLU A 355 -2.98 -12.41 -9.35
N PHE A 356 -3.29 -12.40 -8.05
CA PHE A 356 -3.73 -11.21 -7.34
C PHE A 356 -2.69 -10.07 -7.43
N SER A 357 -1.42 -10.40 -7.19
CA SER A 357 -0.32 -9.42 -7.21
C SER A 357 -0.11 -8.83 -8.61
N SER A 358 -0.10 -9.66 -9.65
CA SER A 358 0.11 -9.22 -11.04
C SER A 358 -1.06 -8.36 -11.52
N LEU A 359 -2.29 -8.83 -11.32
CA LEU A 359 -3.50 -8.09 -11.68
C LEU A 359 -3.62 -6.77 -10.92
N LYS A 360 -3.31 -6.74 -9.62
CA LYS A 360 -3.34 -5.51 -8.83
C LYS A 360 -2.38 -4.47 -9.39
N THR A 361 -1.13 -4.85 -9.68
CA THR A 361 -0.15 -3.90 -10.27
C THR A 361 -0.60 -3.38 -11.63
N LEU A 362 -1.20 -4.24 -12.46
CA LEU A 362 -1.77 -3.83 -13.75
C LEU A 362 -2.90 -2.81 -13.55
N ILE A 363 -3.79 -3.04 -12.58
CA ILE A 363 -4.91 -2.13 -12.28
C ILE A 363 -4.38 -0.78 -11.79
N GLU A 364 -3.42 -0.77 -10.87
CA GLU A 364 -2.81 0.45 -10.32
C GLU A 364 -2.07 1.26 -11.38
N GLN A 365 -1.39 0.61 -12.32
CA GLN A 365 -0.75 1.27 -13.47
C GLN A 365 -1.77 1.82 -14.49
N SER A 366 -2.96 1.24 -14.54
CA SER A 366 -4.02 1.64 -15.47
C SER A 366 -4.87 2.81 -14.98
N LEU A 367 -4.72 3.20 -13.72
CA LEU A 367 -5.46 4.31 -13.11
C LEU A 367 -4.68 5.62 -13.31
N PRO A 368 -5.37 6.77 -13.41
CA PRO A 368 -4.72 8.06 -13.55
C PRO A 368 -3.76 8.34 -12.39
N LEU A 369 -2.67 9.08 -12.64
CA LEU A 369 -1.61 9.38 -11.67
C LEU A 369 -2.12 10.02 -10.36
N ASP A 370 -3.27 10.70 -10.41
CA ASP A 370 -3.94 11.35 -9.28
C ASP A 370 -4.89 10.44 -8.50
N ALA A 371 -5.02 9.15 -8.88
CA ALA A 371 -5.88 8.21 -8.19
C ALA A 371 -5.42 8.03 -6.73
N ASN A 372 -6.33 8.26 -5.79
CA ASN A 372 -6.04 8.18 -4.36
C ASN A 372 -5.79 6.73 -3.93
N ARG A 373 -4.51 6.31 -3.96
CA ARG A 373 -4.06 4.95 -3.56
C ARG A 373 -4.59 4.54 -2.18
N THR A 374 -4.72 5.49 -1.26
CA THR A 374 -5.30 5.28 0.06
C THR A 374 -6.76 4.82 -0.01
N GLN A 375 -7.57 5.45 -0.88
CA GLN A 375 -8.97 5.10 -1.03
C GLN A 375 -9.15 3.72 -1.65
N LEU A 376 -8.31 3.37 -2.64
CA LEU A 376 -8.31 2.03 -3.26
C LEU A 376 -8.00 0.94 -2.24
N LEU A 377 -7.00 1.17 -1.37
CA LEU A 377 -6.67 0.23 -0.30
C LEU A 377 -7.81 0.09 0.72
N ILE A 378 -8.38 1.21 1.19
CA ILE A 378 -9.49 1.19 2.16
C ILE A 378 -10.70 0.45 1.58
N ASN A 379 -11.03 0.71 0.31
CA ASN A 379 -12.09 -0.02 -0.39
C ASN A 379 -11.76 -1.51 -0.47
N LEU A 380 -10.54 -1.87 -0.87
CA LEU A 380 -10.11 -3.27 -0.95
C LEU A 380 -10.25 -3.99 0.39
N LEU A 381 -9.75 -3.41 1.48
CA LEU A 381 -9.84 -3.99 2.83
C LEU A 381 -11.30 -4.18 3.26
N ASN A 382 -12.12 -3.14 3.11
CA ASN A 382 -13.53 -3.17 3.51
C ASN A 382 -14.37 -4.14 2.65
N ASN A 383 -14.17 -4.12 1.34
CA ASN A 383 -14.93 -4.95 0.41
C ASN A 383 -14.56 -6.43 0.58
N PHE A 384 -13.27 -6.72 0.75
CA PHE A 384 -12.81 -8.08 0.98
C PHE A 384 -13.35 -8.64 2.30
N ARG A 385 -13.32 -7.84 3.38
CA ARG A 385 -13.98 -8.17 4.65
C ARG A 385 -15.48 -8.44 4.45
N THR A 386 -16.20 -7.48 3.86
CA THR A 386 -17.67 -7.56 3.69
C THR A 386 -18.08 -8.81 2.91
N LEU A 387 -17.32 -9.17 1.87
CA LEU A 387 -17.57 -10.38 1.09
C LEU A 387 -17.37 -11.67 1.90
N LEU A 388 -16.32 -11.72 2.72
CA LEU A 388 -16.07 -12.86 3.60
C LEU A 388 -17.12 -12.96 4.70
N ASP A 389 -17.47 -11.84 5.37
CA ASP A 389 -18.52 -11.78 6.39
C ASP A 389 -19.87 -12.30 5.85
N TRP A 390 -20.20 -11.93 4.62
CA TRP A 390 -21.43 -12.38 3.97
C TRP A 390 -21.39 -13.85 3.58
N GLU A 391 -20.25 -14.36 3.09
CA GLU A 391 -20.06 -15.78 2.81
C GLU A 391 -20.23 -16.63 4.09
N ILE A 392 -19.71 -16.16 5.23
CA ILE A 392 -19.83 -16.83 6.54
C ILE A 392 -21.28 -16.81 7.07
N SER A 393 -22.00 -15.71 6.85
CA SER A 393 -23.34 -15.49 7.42
C SER A 393 -24.48 -16.12 6.61
N ALA A 394 -24.21 -16.63 5.39
CA ALA A 394 -25.24 -17.16 4.51
C ALA A 394 -25.78 -18.53 5.02
N PRO A 395 -27.10 -18.74 5.09
CA PRO A 395 -27.68 -20.01 5.55
C PRO A 395 -27.43 -21.15 4.55
N PHE A 396 -26.95 -22.29 5.07
CA PHE A 396 -26.48 -23.48 4.34
C PHE A 396 -27.46 -24.10 3.33
N ASP A 397 -28.77 -23.88 3.45
CA ASP A 397 -29.75 -24.70 2.71
C ASP A 397 -30.18 -24.15 1.35
N ARG A 398 -29.80 -22.94 0.98
CA ARG A 398 -30.02 -22.41 -0.38
C ARG A 398 -28.94 -21.40 -0.73
N ASN A 399 -28.28 -21.61 -1.86
CA ASN A 399 -28.00 -20.63 -2.92
C ASN A 399 -26.59 -20.80 -3.48
N PHE A 400 -26.52 -20.96 -4.81
CA PHE A 400 -25.57 -20.42 -5.81
C PHE A 400 -24.13 -19.99 -5.41
N PHE A 401 -23.90 -19.46 -4.21
CA PHE A 401 -22.70 -18.76 -3.76
C PHE A 401 -21.65 -19.66 -3.08
N GLU A 402 -22.02 -20.85 -2.57
CA GLU A 402 -21.02 -21.85 -2.13
C GLU A 402 -20.08 -22.28 -3.28
N CYS A 403 -20.55 -22.17 -4.53
CA CYS A 403 -19.76 -22.47 -5.72
C CYS A 403 -18.72 -21.39 -6.08
N LEU A 404 -18.77 -20.20 -5.47
CA LEU A 404 -17.92 -19.07 -5.87
C LEU A 404 -16.51 -19.10 -5.28
N LYS A 405 -16.28 -19.89 -4.22
CA LYS A 405 -14.97 -20.00 -3.56
C LYS A 405 -14.33 -18.61 -3.30
N ILE A 406 -15.09 -17.72 -2.67
CA ILE A 406 -14.66 -16.33 -2.39
C ILE A 406 -13.50 -16.34 -1.39
N TYR A 407 -13.41 -17.37 -0.53
CA TYR A 407 -12.25 -17.59 0.30
C TYR A 407 -11.00 -17.97 -0.54
N PRO A 408 -9.86 -17.27 -0.39
CA PRO A 408 -8.65 -17.52 -1.19
C PRO A 408 -8.01 -18.90 -1.01
N ALA A 409 -8.41 -19.67 0.00
CA ALA A 409 -7.91 -21.02 0.30
C ALA A 409 -6.37 -21.10 0.25
N GLU A 410 -5.80 -21.82 -0.71
CA GLU A 410 -4.36 -22.02 -0.91
C GLU A 410 -3.57 -20.74 -1.21
N HIS A 411 -4.24 -19.66 -1.64
CA HIS A 411 -3.61 -18.38 -1.98
C HIS A 411 -3.74 -17.33 -0.87
N ILE A 412 -4.26 -17.71 0.30
CA ILE A 412 -4.45 -16.75 1.40
C ILE A 412 -3.14 -16.12 1.86
N GLY A 413 -2.05 -16.89 1.89
CA GLY A 413 -0.73 -16.40 2.29
C GLY A 413 -0.16 -15.33 1.35
N SER A 414 -0.27 -15.54 0.04
CA SER A 414 0.23 -14.61 -0.97
C SER A 414 -0.60 -13.32 -1.02
N VAL A 415 -1.94 -13.45 -0.98
CA VAL A 415 -2.89 -12.33 -0.96
C VAL A 415 -2.70 -11.49 0.30
N LEU A 416 -2.64 -12.12 1.48
CA LEU A 416 -2.49 -11.41 2.75
C LEU A 416 -1.14 -10.70 2.84
N ASN A 417 -0.05 -11.32 2.40
CA ASN A 417 1.26 -10.67 2.34
C ASN A 417 1.24 -9.41 1.47
N ARG A 418 0.58 -9.45 0.30
CA ARG A 418 0.48 -8.27 -0.57
C ARG A 418 -0.37 -7.18 0.07
N VAL A 419 -1.55 -7.53 0.59
CA VAL A 419 -2.46 -6.57 1.26
C VAL A 419 -1.79 -5.91 2.48
N LEU A 420 -1.08 -6.66 3.30
CA LEU A 420 -0.34 -6.15 4.46
C LEU A 420 0.83 -5.25 4.05
N ALA A 421 1.57 -5.60 2.99
CA ALA A 421 2.64 -4.77 2.46
C ALA A 421 2.11 -3.42 1.95
N ASP A 422 1.03 -3.43 1.18
CA ASP A 422 0.43 -2.20 0.66
C ASP A 422 -0.18 -1.35 1.79
N THR A 423 -0.75 -1.99 2.81
CA THR A 423 -1.20 -1.29 4.03
C THR A 423 -0.05 -0.63 4.77
N SER A 424 1.10 -1.32 4.87
CA SER A 424 2.30 -0.79 5.50
C SER A 424 2.83 0.44 4.74
N GLU A 425 2.89 0.37 3.40
CA GLU A 425 3.34 1.48 2.55
C GLU A 425 2.41 2.70 2.65
N VAL A 426 1.10 2.48 2.56
CA VAL A 426 0.10 3.57 2.66
C VAL A 426 0.09 4.20 4.05
N VAL A 427 0.14 3.39 5.12
CA VAL A 427 0.19 3.92 6.49
C VAL A 427 1.46 4.74 6.70
N TYR A 428 2.62 4.27 6.24
CA TYR A 428 3.86 5.04 6.31
C TYR A 428 3.75 6.37 5.56
N PHE A 429 3.21 6.35 4.33
CA PHE A 429 2.99 7.55 3.53
C PHE A 429 2.05 8.55 4.21
N LEU A 430 0.91 8.11 4.73
CA LEU A 430 -0.05 8.95 5.45
C LEU A 430 0.56 9.56 6.71
N GLN A 431 1.31 8.77 7.48
CA GLN A 431 2.02 9.26 8.68
C GLN A 431 3.07 10.31 8.33
N SER A 432 3.84 10.11 7.25
CA SER A 432 4.81 11.11 6.78
C SER A 432 4.18 12.42 6.31
N LYS A 433 2.93 12.38 5.82
CA LYS A 433 2.15 13.56 5.43
C LYS A 433 1.41 14.23 6.59
N GLY A 434 1.30 13.55 7.74
CA GLY A 434 0.58 14.03 8.91
C GLY A 434 -0.91 13.63 8.95
N ASP A 435 -1.40 12.86 7.97
CA ASP A 435 -2.80 12.41 7.87
C ASP A 435 -3.08 11.19 8.77
N LYS A 436 -2.92 11.38 10.08
CA LYS A 436 -3.01 10.31 11.10
C LYS A 436 -4.41 9.68 11.19
N GLU A 437 -5.49 10.41 10.92
CA GLU A 437 -6.87 9.89 10.97
C GLU A 437 -7.12 8.80 9.91
N LEU A 438 -6.67 9.00 8.68
CA LEU A 438 -6.78 8.01 7.62
C LEU A 438 -5.92 6.76 7.91
N SER A 439 -4.79 6.95 8.58
CA SER A 439 -3.98 5.82 9.06
C SER A 439 -4.73 4.97 10.09
N ILE A 440 -5.43 5.61 11.04
CA ILE A 440 -6.27 4.91 12.03
C ILE A 440 -7.36 4.10 11.35
N ILE A 441 -8.05 4.69 10.36
CA ILE A 441 -9.11 3.99 9.61
C ILE A 441 -8.54 2.77 8.88
N ALA A 442 -7.40 2.92 8.20
CA ALA A 442 -6.77 1.81 7.50
C ALA A 442 -6.38 0.66 8.45
N LEU A 443 -5.81 0.98 9.63
CA LEU A 443 -5.43 -0.02 10.63
C LEU A 443 -6.65 -0.72 11.25
N ARG A 444 -7.73 0.00 11.57
CA ARG A 444 -8.98 -0.60 12.08
C ARG A 444 -9.65 -1.50 11.04
N MET A 445 -9.64 -1.10 9.76
CA MET A 445 -10.17 -1.94 8.66
C MET A 445 -9.35 -3.23 8.51
N LEU A 446 -8.02 -3.14 8.64
CA LEU A 446 -7.15 -4.32 8.62
C LEU A 446 -7.43 -5.24 9.83
N SER A 447 -7.50 -4.67 11.03
CA SER A 447 -7.83 -5.36 12.27
C SER A 447 -9.11 -6.20 12.12
N SER A 448 -10.17 -5.56 11.62
CA SER A 448 -11.45 -6.23 11.33
C SER A 448 -11.35 -7.32 10.25
N LEU A 449 -10.52 -7.12 9.22
CA LEU A 449 -10.31 -8.14 8.18
C LEU A 449 -9.66 -9.39 8.75
N LEU A 450 -8.67 -9.25 9.64
CA LEU A 450 -8.01 -10.38 10.31
C LEU A 450 -8.98 -11.19 11.17
N GLU A 451 -9.88 -10.51 11.90
CA GLU A 451 -10.94 -11.18 12.66
C GLU A 451 -11.89 -11.99 11.76
N THR A 452 -12.24 -11.44 10.60
CA THR A 452 -13.14 -12.07 9.63
C THR A 452 -12.51 -13.31 8.99
N ILE A 453 -11.24 -13.21 8.58
CA ILE A 453 -10.48 -14.36 8.04
C ILE A 453 -10.39 -15.47 9.09
N ARG A 454 -10.15 -15.11 10.35
CA ARG A 454 -10.15 -16.05 11.47
C ARG A 454 -11.51 -16.71 11.66
N ALA A 455 -12.59 -15.92 11.66
CA ALA A 455 -13.95 -16.43 11.81
C ALA A 455 -14.29 -17.44 10.71
N ALA A 456 -13.93 -17.13 9.46
CA ALA A 456 -14.11 -18.01 8.30
C ALA A 456 -13.52 -19.41 8.52
N ASN A 457 -12.32 -19.48 9.10
CA ASN A 457 -11.60 -20.74 9.35
C ASN A 457 -12.05 -21.49 10.61
N SER A 458 -12.79 -20.83 11.51
CA SER A 458 -13.24 -21.42 12.79
C SER A 458 -14.65 -22.04 12.75
N SER A 459 -15.42 -21.75 11.70
CA SER A 459 -16.80 -22.21 11.56
C SER A 459 -16.85 -23.74 11.35
N LYS A 460 -17.52 -24.45 12.27
CA LYS A 460 -17.55 -25.92 12.40
C LYS A 460 -18.16 -26.71 11.22
N GLY A 461 -18.39 -26.08 10.06
CA GLY A 461 -18.96 -26.71 8.86
C GLY A 461 -18.10 -26.58 7.60
N HIS A 462 -17.10 -25.68 7.58
CA HIS A 462 -16.26 -25.46 6.41
C HIS A 462 -14.85 -25.95 6.72
N GLY A 463 -14.42 -27.06 6.13
CA GLY A 463 -13.04 -27.58 6.22
C GLY A 463 -12.00 -26.67 5.54
N ARG A 464 -12.08 -25.35 5.74
CA ARG A 464 -11.15 -24.35 5.22
C ARG A 464 -9.90 -24.36 6.09
N GLN A 465 -8.80 -24.88 5.55
CA GLN A 465 -7.49 -24.84 6.19
C GLN A 465 -6.73 -23.60 5.73
N PHE A 466 -6.06 -22.93 6.66
CA PHE A 466 -5.14 -21.84 6.34
C PHE A 466 -3.80 -22.45 5.91
N LEU A 467 -3.69 -22.74 4.62
CA LEU A 467 -2.49 -23.31 4.02
C LEU A 467 -1.53 -22.17 3.67
N ILE A 468 -0.35 -22.15 4.31
CA ILE A 468 0.70 -21.16 4.05
C ILE A 468 2.07 -21.83 3.99
N SER A 469 2.93 -21.35 3.10
CA SER A 469 4.33 -21.80 3.08
C SER A 469 5.14 -21.13 4.20
N LEU A 470 6.24 -21.75 4.63
CA LEU A 470 7.11 -21.20 5.68
C LEU A 470 7.66 -19.81 5.31
N SER A 471 7.97 -19.59 4.03
CA SER A 471 8.50 -18.31 3.54
C SER A 471 7.44 -17.20 3.58
N GLU A 472 6.19 -17.52 3.24
CA GLU A 472 5.06 -16.60 3.34
C GLU A 472 4.69 -16.31 4.80
N TRP A 473 4.79 -17.32 5.68
CA TRP A 473 4.59 -17.15 7.12
C TRP A 473 5.62 -16.19 7.71
N TYR A 474 6.90 -16.37 7.39
CA TYR A 474 7.98 -15.48 7.86
C TYR A 474 7.78 -14.03 7.40
N LYS A 475 7.36 -13.81 6.15
CA LYS A 475 7.01 -12.48 5.63
C LYS A 475 5.83 -11.87 6.37
N LEU A 476 4.80 -12.66 6.62
CA LEU A 476 3.59 -12.23 7.33
C LEU A 476 3.91 -11.80 8.77
N LEU A 477 4.75 -12.56 9.48
CA LEU A 477 5.23 -12.18 10.82
C LEU A 477 5.97 -10.84 10.79
N ALA A 478 6.88 -10.63 9.82
CA ALA A 478 7.62 -9.38 9.68
C ALA A 478 6.69 -8.19 9.36
N LEU A 479 5.70 -8.37 8.49
CA LEU A 479 4.73 -7.33 8.13
C LEU A 479 3.83 -6.96 9.32
N PHE A 480 3.38 -7.93 10.12
CA PHE A 480 2.66 -7.65 11.36
C PHE A 480 3.51 -6.84 12.34
N SER A 481 4.80 -7.17 12.48
CA SER A 481 5.71 -6.40 13.33
C SER A 481 5.87 -4.95 12.86
N ILE A 482 5.96 -4.72 11.54
CA ILE A 482 6.07 -3.39 10.95
C ILE A 482 4.78 -2.58 11.15
N LEU A 483 3.61 -3.20 10.95
CA LEU A 483 2.32 -2.54 11.16
C LEU A 483 2.09 -2.17 12.62
N LEU A 484 2.45 -3.08 13.54
CA LEU A 484 2.38 -2.82 14.98
C LEU A 484 3.31 -1.66 15.36
N LYS A 485 4.51 -1.61 14.78
CA LYS A 485 5.43 -0.47 14.91
C LYS A 485 4.79 0.84 14.40
N TYR A 486 4.15 0.84 13.24
CA TYR A 486 3.48 2.04 12.73
C TYR A 486 2.29 2.47 13.61
N SER A 487 1.56 1.54 14.20
CA SER A 487 0.51 1.90 15.16
C SER A 487 1.06 2.57 16.42
N LEU A 488 2.29 2.26 16.85
CA LEU A 488 2.96 2.95 17.96
C LEU A 488 3.28 4.42 17.66
N ASN A 489 3.58 4.77 16.42
CA ASN A 489 3.78 6.19 16.04
C ASN A 489 2.53 7.04 16.29
N LEU A 490 1.34 6.43 16.36
CA LEU A 490 0.08 7.12 16.62
C LEU A 490 -0.15 7.39 18.12
N VAL A 491 0.61 6.73 19.00
CA VAL A 491 0.52 6.91 20.46
C VAL A 491 1.23 8.20 20.86
N GLY A 492 0.46 9.15 21.39
CA GLY A 492 0.94 10.43 21.91
C GLY A 492 -0.22 11.28 22.43
N LYS A 493 0.09 12.41 23.10
CA LYS A 493 -0.93 13.27 23.72
C LYS A 493 -1.97 13.83 22.77
N GLU A 494 -1.60 14.02 21.50
CA GLU A 494 -2.49 14.60 20.48
C GLU A 494 -3.66 13.66 20.09
N PHE A 495 -3.51 12.34 20.26
CA PHE A 495 -4.49 11.35 19.80
C PHE A 495 -4.81 10.33 20.90
N SER A 496 -5.94 10.53 21.59
CA SER A 496 -6.43 9.62 22.65
C SER A 496 -6.64 8.19 22.15
N ASP A 497 -7.01 8.03 20.88
CA ASP A 497 -7.30 6.75 20.25
C ASP A 497 -6.05 5.96 19.83
N GLY A 498 -4.84 6.55 19.91
CA GLY A 498 -3.61 5.88 19.47
C GLY A 498 -3.36 4.58 20.25
N ILE A 499 -3.56 4.60 21.56
CA ILE A 499 -3.39 3.42 22.43
C ILE A 499 -4.44 2.37 22.11
N SER A 500 -5.72 2.76 21.92
CA SER A 500 -6.79 1.80 21.65
C SER A 500 -6.60 1.08 20.31
N VAL A 501 -6.17 1.80 19.27
CA VAL A 501 -5.89 1.22 17.95
C VAL A 501 -4.70 0.26 18.01
N PHE A 502 -3.65 0.64 18.74
CA PHE A 502 -2.49 -0.23 18.93
C PHE A 502 -2.87 -1.52 19.68
N GLU A 503 -3.62 -1.41 20.77
CA GLU A 503 -4.08 -2.55 21.57
C GLU A 503 -5.04 -3.47 20.81
N GLU A 504 -5.96 -2.91 20.03
CA GLU A 504 -6.88 -3.66 19.16
C GLU A 504 -6.11 -4.46 18.11
N LEU A 505 -5.17 -3.80 17.40
CA LEU A 505 -4.35 -4.45 16.37
C LEU A 505 -3.46 -5.54 16.98
N ARG A 506 -2.81 -5.26 18.11
CA ARG A 506 -1.99 -6.22 18.85
C ARG A 506 -2.80 -7.46 19.22
N THR A 507 -3.97 -7.26 19.82
CA THR A 507 -4.85 -8.33 20.27
C THR A 507 -5.29 -9.20 19.09
N ASN A 508 -5.69 -8.58 17.99
CA ASN A 508 -6.13 -9.30 16.80
C ASN A 508 -5.01 -10.04 16.07
N ILE A 509 -3.79 -9.48 16.03
CA ILE A 509 -2.61 -10.19 15.53
C ILE A 509 -2.31 -11.40 16.42
N MET A 510 -2.29 -11.25 17.75
CA MET A 510 -1.96 -12.35 18.66
C MET A 510 -3.02 -13.47 18.62
N ILE A 511 -4.30 -13.11 18.57
CA ILE A 511 -5.39 -14.06 18.38
C ILE A 511 -5.27 -14.74 17.01
N PHE A 512 -4.85 -14.03 15.97
CA PHE A 512 -4.61 -14.63 14.66
C PHE A 512 -3.46 -15.65 14.71
N LEU A 513 -2.32 -15.32 15.32
CA LEU A 513 -1.13 -16.17 15.34
C LEU A 513 -1.29 -17.45 16.18
N HIS A 514 -2.05 -17.41 17.28
CA HIS A 514 -2.14 -18.53 18.24
C HIS A 514 -3.37 -19.42 18.10
N ASN A 515 -4.31 -19.09 17.21
CA ASN A 515 -5.59 -19.80 17.13
C ASN A 515 -5.54 -21.03 16.21
N ASN A 516 -6.57 -21.88 16.31
CA ASN A 516 -6.60 -23.23 15.74
C ASN A 516 -6.67 -23.31 14.21
N HIS A 517 -6.75 -22.18 13.51
CA HIS A 517 -6.72 -22.16 12.04
C HIS A 517 -5.29 -22.30 11.48
N VAL A 518 -4.26 -21.97 12.28
CA VAL A 518 -2.85 -22.09 11.88
C VAL A 518 -2.38 -23.54 12.07
N ASP A 519 -1.75 -24.09 11.04
CA ASP A 519 -1.14 -25.42 11.06
C ASP A 519 -0.22 -25.61 12.28
N MET A 520 -0.32 -26.77 12.94
CA MET A 520 0.47 -27.08 14.13
C MET A 520 1.98 -26.96 13.90
N GLN A 521 2.45 -27.19 12.67
CA GLN A 521 3.86 -27.08 12.29
C GLN A 521 4.38 -25.63 12.28
N MET A 522 3.50 -24.65 12.10
CA MET A 522 3.88 -23.23 12.01
C MET A 522 3.90 -22.53 13.37
N ARG A 523 3.23 -23.11 14.39
CA ARG A 523 3.12 -22.54 15.74
C ARG A 523 4.47 -22.27 16.42
N PRO A 524 5.50 -23.15 16.33
CA PRO A 524 6.81 -22.87 16.93
C PRO A 524 7.50 -21.63 16.35
N PHE A 525 7.20 -21.28 15.09
CA PHE A 525 7.78 -20.11 14.43
C PHE A 525 7.10 -18.80 14.84
N VAL A 526 5.97 -18.83 15.56
CA VAL A 526 5.33 -17.63 16.10
C VAL A 526 6.27 -16.88 17.04
N ALA A 527 7.15 -17.58 17.76
CA ALA A 527 8.17 -16.95 18.60
C ALA A 527 9.15 -16.06 17.80
N VAL A 528 9.25 -16.19 16.49
CA VAL A 528 10.05 -15.28 15.65
C VAL A 528 9.40 -13.89 15.53
N PHE A 529 8.09 -13.79 15.73
CA PHE A 529 7.36 -12.52 15.74
C PHE A 529 7.94 -11.52 16.75
N ILE A 530 8.20 -11.95 18.00
CA ILE A 530 8.74 -11.05 19.03
C ILE A 530 10.13 -10.54 18.62
N LYS A 531 10.93 -11.39 17.96
CA LYS A 531 12.24 -11.01 17.44
C LYS A 531 12.11 -9.91 16.39
N PHE A 532 11.18 -10.05 15.45
CA PHE A 532 10.94 -9.03 14.43
C PHE A 532 10.39 -7.73 15.00
N PHE A 533 9.42 -7.82 15.91
CA PHE A 533 8.80 -6.65 16.50
C PHE A 533 9.81 -5.83 17.31
N THR A 534 10.60 -6.48 18.16
CA THR A 534 11.62 -5.80 18.94
C THR A 534 12.72 -5.22 18.05
N ASN A 535 13.19 -5.94 17.03
CA ASN A 535 14.15 -5.41 16.04
C ASN A 535 13.59 -4.18 15.29
N ALA A 536 12.32 -4.23 14.88
CA ALA A 536 11.68 -3.12 14.19
C ALA A 536 11.61 -1.86 15.08
N CYS A 537 11.38 -2.03 16.40
CA CYS A 537 11.42 -0.94 17.37
C CYS A 537 12.84 -0.38 17.56
N PHE A 538 13.87 -1.23 17.52
CA PHE A 538 15.26 -0.79 17.63
C PHE A 538 15.72 0.03 16.43
N VAL A 539 15.35 -0.37 15.20
CA VAL A 539 15.69 0.35 13.96
C VAL A 539 15.17 1.80 13.99
N ASP A 540 13.91 2.02 14.37
CA ASP A 540 13.31 3.37 14.43
C ASP A 540 13.34 3.98 15.84
N SER A 541 14.20 3.49 16.75
CA SER A 541 14.25 3.92 18.17
C SER A 541 14.41 5.44 18.34
N LYS A 542 15.15 6.10 17.46
CA LYS A 542 15.31 7.56 17.44
C LYS A 542 14.02 8.31 17.12
N LYS A 543 13.18 7.77 16.22
CA LYS A 543 11.90 8.39 15.84
C LYS A 543 10.79 8.05 16.82
N LEU A 544 10.75 6.81 17.29
CA LEU A 544 9.73 6.30 18.21
C LEU A 544 9.95 6.82 19.63
N PHE A 545 11.16 6.70 20.14
CA PHE A 545 11.45 6.93 21.55
C PHE A 545 12.34 8.15 21.78
N GLU A 546 12.80 8.86 20.74
CA GLU A 546 13.77 9.97 20.89
C GLU A 546 15.09 9.52 21.54
N GLU A 547 15.36 8.21 21.55
CA GLU A 547 16.58 7.61 22.08
C GLU A 547 17.59 7.42 20.95
N SER A 548 18.82 7.89 21.14
CA SER A 548 19.94 7.59 20.24
C SER A 548 20.47 6.18 20.53
N CYS A 549 19.64 5.16 20.37
CA CYS A 549 20.02 3.84 20.84
C CYS A 549 21.05 3.18 19.91
N ILE A 550 20.99 3.36 18.58
CA ILE A 550 21.86 2.59 17.67
C ILE A 550 22.10 3.28 16.31
N ASP A 551 23.10 4.18 16.19
CA ASP A 551 23.57 4.68 14.87
C ASP A 551 24.24 3.58 14.00
N SER A 552 24.37 2.36 14.52
CA SER A 552 25.20 1.29 13.95
C SER A 552 24.43 0.09 13.37
N LEU A 553 23.10 0.01 13.56
CA LEU A 553 22.29 -1.00 12.89
C LEU A 553 21.94 -0.55 11.46
N GLU A 554 21.77 0.76 11.24
CA GLU A 554 21.70 1.36 9.90
C GLU A 554 23.00 1.08 9.10
N THR A 555 24.17 1.14 9.74
CA THR A 555 25.45 0.82 9.08
C THR A 555 25.67 -0.66 8.76
N LEU A 556 24.86 -1.58 9.30
CA LEU A 556 24.91 -3.01 8.97
C LEU A 556 24.02 -3.37 7.78
N ILE A 557 23.08 -2.49 7.40
CA ILE A 557 22.16 -2.68 6.28
C ILE A 557 22.73 -2.06 5.00
N ASP A 558 23.59 -1.04 5.10
CA ASP A 558 24.30 -0.46 3.95
C ASP A 558 25.61 -1.23 3.65
N GLU A 559 25.66 -1.93 2.52
CA GLU A 559 26.87 -2.58 1.96
C GLU A 559 28.02 -1.59 1.62
N ASN A 560 27.87 -0.29 1.89
CA ASN A 560 28.87 0.75 1.62
C ASN A 560 29.90 0.93 2.75
N CYS A 561 30.14 -0.11 3.56
CA CYS A 561 31.00 -0.07 4.75
C CYS A 561 32.50 0.23 4.46
N LEU A 562 32.92 0.29 3.20
CA LEU A 562 34.28 0.76 2.85
C LEU A 562 34.42 2.29 2.77
N ASN A 563 33.32 3.02 2.52
CA ASN A 563 33.37 4.49 2.40
C ASN A 563 33.37 5.18 3.77
N ASN A 564 32.72 4.60 4.78
CA ASN A 564 32.69 5.18 6.14
C ASN A 564 33.97 4.94 6.95
N LEU A 565 34.83 3.99 6.54
CA LEU A 565 36.16 3.77 7.15
C LEU A 565 37.25 4.69 6.56
N LEU A 566 37.01 5.27 5.39
CA LEU A 566 37.88 6.30 4.79
C LEU A 566 37.45 7.73 5.13
N ASP A 567 36.30 7.88 5.79
CA ASP A 567 35.75 9.18 6.13
C ASP A 567 36.34 9.67 7.47
N MET A 568 37.55 10.24 7.37
CA MET A 568 38.05 11.30 8.25
C MET A 568 37.18 12.59 8.15
N SER A 569 35.89 12.45 7.82
CA SER A 569 34.87 13.49 7.63
C SER A 569 33.99 13.72 8.88
N GLN A 570 34.41 13.21 10.05
CA GLN A 570 33.86 13.65 11.34
C GLN A 570 34.29 15.09 11.71
N LEU A 571 35.02 15.76 10.83
CA LEU A 571 35.29 17.18 10.87
C LEU A 571 34.56 17.81 9.69
N GLU A 572 33.77 18.85 9.94
CA GLU A 572 33.42 19.77 8.86
C GLU A 572 34.73 20.22 8.19
N GLU A 573 34.75 20.26 6.86
CA GLU A 573 35.53 21.29 6.17
C GLU A 573 35.06 22.59 6.83
N GLY A 574 35.95 23.21 7.61
CA GLY A 574 35.65 24.54 8.15
C GLY A 574 35.26 25.47 7.00
N PRO A 575 34.65 26.63 7.27
CA PRO A 575 34.39 27.62 6.22
C PRO A 575 35.67 27.75 5.40
N ALA A 576 35.57 27.53 4.09
CA ALA A 576 36.73 27.45 3.21
C ALA A 576 37.64 28.63 3.56
N VAL A 577 38.96 28.43 3.64
CA VAL A 577 39.91 29.48 4.05
C VAL A 577 39.62 30.82 3.34
N LEU A 578 39.09 30.76 2.11
CA LEU A 578 38.56 31.86 1.31
C LEU A 578 37.39 32.66 1.93
N GLU A 579 36.44 32.04 2.62
CA GLU A 579 35.37 32.76 3.35
C GLU A 579 35.90 33.42 4.62
N GLY A 580 36.85 32.78 5.33
CA GLY A 580 37.58 33.39 6.44
C GLY A 580 38.40 34.61 5.99
N LEU A 581 39.06 34.52 4.82
CA LEU A 581 39.81 35.61 4.20
C LEU A 581 38.92 36.78 3.76
N LYS A 582 37.68 36.50 3.30
CA LYS A 582 36.70 37.54 2.93
C LYS A 582 36.17 38.33 4.14
N GLY A 583 36.30 37.80 5.36
CA GLY A 583 35.87 38.46 6.59
C GLY A 583 36.93 39.31 7.28
N LEU A 584 38.18 39.30 6.80
CA LEU A 584 39.29 40.05 7.41
C LEU A 584 39.25 41.53 7.04
N LYS A 585 39.53 42.40 8.01
CA LYS A 585 39.73 43.84 7.75
C LYS A 585 41.19 44.06 7.36
N MET A 586 41.45 45.02 6.49
CA MET A 586 42.77 45.38 5.91
C MET A 586 43.94 45.64 6.90
N LYS A 587 43.74 45.55 8.21
CA LYS A 587 44.75 45.82 9.25
C LYS A 587 45.30 44.59 9.95
N ASP A 588 44.80 43.39 9.67
CA ASP A 588 45.24 42.18 10.37
C ASP A 588 46.50 41.60 9.71
N SER A 589 47.57 41.41 10.49
CA SER A 589 48.87 40.88 10.05
C SER A 589 48.85 39.36 10.00
N ALA A 590 49.59 38.75 9.06
CA ALA A 590 49.74 37.29 8.98
C ALA A 590 50.29 36.64 10.28
N LEU A 591 50.95 37.42 11.14
CA LEU A 591 51.39 36.98 12.47
C LEU A 591 50.21 36.78 13.45
N ASP A 592 49.13 37.56 13.33
CA ASP A 592 47.95 37.48 14.19
C ASP A 592 47.10 36.23 13.89
N MET A 593 47.27 35.63 12.70
CA MET A 593 46.65 34.35 12.32
C MET A 593 47.31 33.14 12.98
N LEU A 594 48.56 33.25 13.44
CA LEU A 594 49.36 32.13 13.95
C LEU A 594 48.89 31.65 15.35
N HIS A 595 48.17 32.50 16.09
CA HIS A 595 47.62 32.19 17.42
C HIS A 595 46.08 32.22 17.50
N THR A 596 45.37 32.45 16.38
CA THR A 596 43.90 32.49 16.31
C THR A 596 43.30 31.23 15.69
N GLY A 597 44.02 30.11 15.76
CA GLY A 597 43.48 28.80 15.42
C GLY A 597 42.32 28.46 16.36
N LYS A 598 41.07 28.66 15.91
CA LYS A 598 39.91 28.07 16.59
C LYS A 598 40.03 26.56 16.41
N LEU A 599 40.20 25.83 17.51
CA LEU A 599 40.01 24.38 17.51
C LEU A 599 38.70 24.09 16.78
N LYS A 600 38.74 23.23 15.74
CA LYS A 600 37.54 22.86 14.98
C LYS A 600 36.46 22.51 16.01
N LYS A 601 35.32 23.21 15.98
CA LYS A 601 34.17 22.77 16.77
C LYS A 601 33.89 21.34 16.31
N ARG A 602 34.03 20.35 17.21
CA ARG A 602 33.37 19.07 17.01
C ARG A 602 31.93 19.39 16.60
N ARG A 603 31.38 18.69 15.61
CA ARG A 603 29.93 18.71 15.36
C ARG A 603 29.26 18.49 16.73
N TYR A 604 28.77 19.56 17.33
CA TYR A 604 27.56 19.47 18.10
C TYR A 604 26.54 19.09 17.02
N ILE A 605 26.29 17.79 16.87
CA ILE A 605 25.07 17.29 16.25
C ILE A 605 23.97 18.13 16.90
N THR A 606 23.48 19.12 16.18
CA THR A 606 22.31 19.93 16.49
C THR A 606 22.03 20.04 18.00
N MET A 607 22.89 20.77 18.73
CA MET A 607 22.45 21.46 19.94
C MET A 607 21.56 22.65 19.53
N SER A 608 20.43 22.35 18.88
CA SER A 608 19.25 23.19 19.00
C SER A 608 18.68 22.93 20.38
N SER A 609 18.83 23.93 21.26
CA SER A 609 18.47 23.99 22.68
C SER A 609 19.47 23.36 23.66
N LEU A 610 20.19 24.24 24.36
CA LEU A 610 20.63 23.98 25.73
C LEU A 610 19.36 23.80 26.59
N ASP A 611 18.92 22.56 26.76
CA ASP A 611 18.24 22.12 27.99
C ASP A 611 19.10 21.02 28.62
N TYR A 612 20.17 21.47 29.26
CA TYR A 612 20.98 20.66 30.17
C TYR A 612 20.21 20.45 31.48
N LYS A 613 19.09 19.71 31.41
CA LYS A 613 18.38 19.12 32.56
C LYS A 613 17.67 17.87 32.08
N SER A 614 18.35 16.72 32.16
CA SER A 614 17.83 15.38 31.88
C SER A 614 17.26 15.19 30.47
N SER A 615 17.58 14.06 29.85
CA SER A 615 16.75 13.45 28.82
C SER A 615 15.37 13.09 29.41
N SER A 616 14.55 14.09 29.74
CA SER A 616 13.13 13.87 29.82
C SER A 616 12.69 13.63 28.39
N LEU A 617 12.75 12.37 27.98
CA LEU A 617 11.87 11.80 26.96
C LEU A 617 10.59 12.63 26.95
N THR A 618 10.19 13.16 25.79
CA THR A 618 8.87 13.77 25.65
C THR A 618 7.85 12.81 26.27
N GLU A 619 6.85 13.32 27.00
CA GLU A 619 5.88 12.45 27.69
C GLU A 619 5.29 11.39 26.75
N ASP A 620 5.13 11.72 25.48
CA ASP A 620 4.74 10.82 24.39
C ASP A 620 5.75 9.68 24.15
N GLY A 621 7.06 9.98 24.13
CA GLY A 621 8.13 8.98 24.03
C GLY A 621 8.14 8.03 25.22
N LYS A 622 7.92 8.54 26.45
CA LYS A 622 7.77 7.68 27.65
C LYS A 622 6.53 6.80 27.55
N GLN A 623 5.39 7.36 27.16
CA GLN A 623 4.15 6.61 26.98
C GLN A 623 4.32 5.49 25.96
N ARG A 624 4.97 5.77 24.82
CA ARG A 624 5.30 4.75 23.82
C ARG A 624 6.18 3.65 24.39
N ILE A 625 7.24 3.98 25.14
CA ILE A 625 8.08 2.96 25.80
C ILE A 625 7.24 2.08 26.73
N PHE A 626 6.40 2.66 27.59
CA PHE A 626 5.56 1.88 28.50
C PHE A 626 4.59 0.96 27.76
N VAL A 627 3.87 1.46 26.76
CA VAL A 627 2.91 0.67 25.97
C VAL A 627 3.61 -0.48 25.23
N VAL A 628 4.80 -0.24 24.67
CA VAL A 628 5.58 -1.28 24.00
C VAL A 628 6.06 -2.34 24.98
N LEU A 629 6.60 -1.92 26.13
CA LEU A 629 7.10 -2.85 27.14
C LEU A 629 5.99 -3.71 27.73
N ASP A 630 4.82 -3.12 27.99
CA ASP A 630 3.62 -3.84 28.43
C ASP A 630 3.16 -4.84 27.36
N SER A 631 3.29 -4.48 26.08
CA SER A 631 3.00 -5.39 24.98
C SER A 631 3.99 -6.53 24.83
N ILE A 632 5.28 -6.25 24.97
CA ILE A 632 6.31 -7.29 24.98
C ILE A 632 6.07 -8.22 26.18
N TYR A 633 5.69 -7.67 27.33
CA TYR A 633 5.31 -8.43 28.51
C TYR A 633 4.15 -9.38 28.21
N ASP A 634 3.03 -8.87 27.71
CA ASP A 634 1.85 -9.68 27.38
C ASP A 634 2.18 -10.77 26.34
N ILE A 635 2.98 -10.47 25.32
CA ILE A 635 3.39 -11.45 24.30
C ILE A 635 4.30 -12.54 24.89
N CYS A 636 5.21 -12.18 25.79
CA CYS A 636 6.14 -13.13 26.41
C CYS A 636 5.51 -13.97 27.52
N PHE A 637 4.47 -13.48 28.20
CA PHE A 637 3.88 -14.17 29.36
C PHE A 637 2.46 -14.71 29.12
N SER A 638 1.89 -14.53 27.93
CA SER A 638 0.64 -15.19 27.54
C SER A 638 0.86 -16.63 27.05
N GLY A 639 -0.08 -17.53 27.39
CA GLY A 639 -0.12 -18.90 26.86
C GLY A 639 0.52 -19.97 27.74
N SER A 640 0.97 -21.07 27.11
CA SER A 640 1.63 -22.19 27.80
C SER A 640 3.09 -21.86 28.16
N LEU A 641 3.63 -22.54 29.18
CA LEU A 641 5.01 -22.37 29.63
C LEU A 641 6.04 -22.50 28.49
N GLU A 642 5.82 -23.42 27.55
CA GLU A 642 6.67 -23.60 26.36
C GLU A 642 6.70 -22.35 25.47
N VAL A 643 5.54 -21.73 25.22
CA VAL A 643 5.45 -20.49 24.41
C VAL A 643 6.12 -19.34 25.15
N GLN A 644 5.92 -19.24 26.47
CA GLN A 644 6.55 -18.19 27.27
C GLN A 644 8.08 -18.27 27.23
N LEU A 645 8.63 -19.48 27.41
CA LEU A 645 10.07 -19.73 27.40
C LEU A 645 10.70 -19.51 26.02
N THR A 646 10.03 -19.92 24.94
CA THR A 646 10.51 -19.71 23.57
C THR A 646 10.46 -18.24 23.14
N ASN A 647 9.38 -17.53 23.44
CA ASN A 647 9.25 -16.08 23.18
C ASN A 647 10.31 -15.30 23.97
N SER A 648 10.47 -15.62 25.26
CA SER A 648 11.48 -14.99 26.11
C SER A 648 12.90 -15.24 25.58
N LYS A 649 13.22 -16.47 25.15
CA LYS A 649 14.54 -16.79 24.55
C LYS A 649 14.81 -15.97 23.28
N GLN A 650 13.82 -15.78 22.42
CA GLN A 650 13.95 -14.94 21.22
C GLN A 650 14.14 -13.46 21.57
N LEU A 651 13.45 -12.96 22.59
CA LEU A 651 13.63 -11.60 23.10
C LEU A 651 15.05 -11.39 23.67
N VAL A 652 15.59 -12.35 24.42
CA VAL A 652 16.98 -12.30 24.90
C VAL A 652 17.97 -12.25 23.73
N ALA A 653 17.76 -13.08 22.71
CA ALA A 653 18.63 -13.11 21.54
C ALA A 653 18.67 -11.74 20.83
N VAL A 654 17.54 -11.04 20.74
CA VAL A 654 17.53 -9.66 20.22
C VAL A 654 18.34 -8.73 21.12
N LEU A 655 18.07 -8.70 22.42
CA LEU A 655 18.75 -7.81 23.35
C LEU A 655 20.27 -8.02 23.31
N LEU A 656 20.73 -9.27 23.36
CA LEU A 656 22.16 -9.61 23.27
C LEU A 656 22.76 -9.17 21.93
N ASN A 657 22.09 -9.40 20.80
CA ASN A 657 22.61 -8.97 19.49
C ASN A 657 22.69 -7.43 19.39
N THR A 658 21.78 -6.70 20.04
CA THR A 658 21.79 -5.23 20.02
C THR A 658 22.87 -4.64 20.92
N VAL A 659 23.13 -5.24 22.08
CA VAL A 659 24.00 -4.70 23.13
C VAL A 659 25.41 -5.29 23.04
N CYS A 660 25.53 -6.61 22.83
CA CYS A 660 26.77 -7.36 22.76
C CYS A 660 27.11 -7.69 21.29
N LYS A 661 27.80 -6.76 20.61
CA LYS A 661 28.13 -6.90 19.17
C LYS A 661 29.22 -7.94 18.86
N ASN A 662 30.07 -8.27 19.84
CA ASN A 662 31.20 -9.16 19.67
C ASN A 662 30.94 -10.53 20.33
N SER A 663 31.41 -11.62 19.73
CA SER A 663 31.33 -12.96 20.33
C SER A 663 31.99 -13.03 21.72
N LEU A 664 33.07 -12.26 21.92
CA LEU A 664 33.77 -12.12 23.20
C LEU A 664 32.95 -11.38 24.27
N THR A 665 32.03 -10.50 23.88
CA THR A 665 31.11 -9.82 24.82
C THR A 665 29.89 -10.66 25.18
N CYS A 666 29.67 -11.76 24.48
CA CYS A 666 28.61 -12.73 24.75
C CYS A 666 29.06 -13.90 25.62
N ASP A 667 30.30 -13.88 26.11
CA ASP A 667 30.78 -14.94 26.99
C ASP A 667 30.04 -14.93 28.34
N MET A 668 29.54 -16.10 28.72
CA MET A 668 28.81 -16.33 29.97
C MET A 668 29.75 -16.75 31.11
N ARG A 669 30.96 -17.21 30.78
CA ARG A 669 31.93 -17.64 31.78
C ARG A 669 32.51 -16.44 32.51
N PHE A 670 32.71 -16.61 33.81
CA PHE A 670 33.39 -15.64 34.65
C PHE A 670 34.83 -16.11 34.83
N ASP A 671 35.77 -15.33 34.32
CA ASP A 671 37.20 -15.57 34.54
C ASP A 671 37.65 -14.90 35.84
N GLU A 672 38.92 -15.11 36.20
CA GLU A 672 39.52 -14.41 37.34
C GLU A 672 39.45 -12.89 37.11
N TRP A 673 39.10 -12.16 38.17
CA TRP A 673 38.87 -10.72 38.09
C TRP A 673 40.06 -9.94 37.52
N GLU A 674 41.29 -10.39 37.79
CA GLU A 674 42.50 -9.75 37.27
C GLU A 674 42.52 -9.78 35.73
N ILE A 675 42.20 -10.93 35.13
CA ILE A 675 42.13 -11.13 33.68
C ILE A 675 40.98 -10.33 33.09
N GLU A 676 39.80 -10.36 33.72
CA GLU A 676 38.64 -9.65 33.20
C GLU A 676 38.82 -8.13 33.27
N SER A 677 39.54 -7.64 34.30
CA SER A 677 39.78 -6.22 34.50
C SER A 677 40.58 -5.57 33.35
N ASP A 678 41.40 -6.34 32.63
CA ASP A 678 42.10 -5.89 31.42
C ASP A 678 41.13 -5.60 30.26
N SER A 679 39.98 -6.28 30.25
CA SER A 679 38.94 -6.14 29.22
C SER A 679 37.80 -5.19 29.60
N ILE A 680 37.96 -4.42 30.69
CA ILE A 680 36.91 -3.56 31.27
C ILE A 680 36.29 -2.56 30.28
N HIS A 681 37.04 -2.10 29.27
CA HIS A 681 36.53 -1.21 28.23
C HIS A 681 35.31 -1.77 27.49
N ARG A 682 35.26 -3.10 27.29
CA ARG A 682 34.14 -3.79 26.64
C ARG A 682 32.90 -3.79 27.53
N HIS A 683 33.08 -4.03 28.83
CA HIS A 683 31.98 -4.00 29.80
C HIS A 683 31.43 -2.59 30.00
N VAL A 684 32.30 -1.57 29.99
CA VAL A 684 31.89 -0.16 30.04
C VAL A 684 31.09 0.22 28.80
N GLU A 685 31.46 -0.27 27.61
CA GLU A 685 30.69 -0.05 26.39
C GLU A 685 29.28 -0.65 26.49
N VAL A 686 29.17 -1.91 26.94
CA VAL A 686 27.90 -2.61 27.16
C VAL A 686 27.02 -1.87 28.17
N ASP A 687 27.58 -1.48 29.32
CA ASP A 687 26.82 -0.74 30.34
C ASP A 687 26.39 0.65 29.85
N ARG A 688 27.25 1.34 29.11
CA ARG A 688 26.91 2.63 28.50
C ARG A 688 25.73 2.50 27.54
N LEU A 689 25.72 1.48 26.67
CA LEU A 689 24.61 1.24 25.74
C LEU A 689 23.30 0.94 26.48
N MET A 690 23.36 0.14 27.54
CA MET A 690 22.19 -0.15 28.39
C MET A 690 21.66 1.11 29.09
N ASN A 691 22.53 1.98 29.57
CA ASN A 691 22.14 3.21 30.27
C ASN A 691 21.68 4.32 29.33
N GLN A 692 22.03 4.24 28.03
CA GLN A 692 21.59 5.19 27.00
C GLN A 692 20.14 4.97 26.55
N SER A 693 19.58 3.77 26.74
CA SER A 693 18.22 3.42 26.30
C SER A 693 17.38 2.83 27.42
N LYS A 694 16.29 3.54 27.75
CA LYS A 694 15.31 3.04 28.73
C LYS A 694 14.51 1.88 28.16
N PHE A 695 14.42 1.77 26.84
CA PHE A 695 13.83 0.61 26.18
C PHE A 695 14.64 -0.67 26.43
N CYS A 696 15.98 -0.64 26.28
CA CYS A 696 16.85 -1.77 26.63
C CYS A 696 16.74 -2.17 28.10
N GLU A 697 16.76 -1.18 28.99
CA GLU A 697 16.60 -1.39 30.44
C GLU A 697 15.23 -2.01 30.77
N GLY A 698 14.17 -1.54 30.10
CA GLY A 698 12.82 -2.07 30.22
C GLY A 698 12.69 -3.51 29.75
N ILE A 699 13.31 -3.87 28.61
CA ILE A 699 13.34 -5.27 28.14
C ILE A 699 14.06 -6.16 29.15
N LEU A 700 15.19 -5.70 29.70
CA LEU A 700 15.92 -6.46 30.73
C LEU A 700 15.04 -6.70 31.97
N ARG A 701 14.21 -5.71 32.36
CA ARG A 701 13.23 -5.85 33.45
C ARG A 701 12.15 -6.88 33.13
N VAL A 702 11.57 -6.85 31.92
CA VAL A 702 10.58 -7.82 31.47
C VAL A 702 11.17 -9.24 31.48
N LEU A 703 12.37 -9.39 30.96
CA LEU A 703 13.07 -10.68 30.92
C LEU A 703 13.37 -11.24 32.31
N SER A 704 13.61 -10.38 33.31
CA SER A 704 13.88 -10.82 34.69
C SER A 704 12.71 -11.58 35.33
N GLU A 705 11.51 -11.53 34.76
CA GLU A 705 10.37 -12.32 35.24
C GLU A 705 10.33 -13.75 34.65
N SER A 706 11.16 -14.02 33.64
CA SER A 706 11.26 -15.31 32.95
C SER A 706 12.53 -16.06 33.34
N ARG A 707 12.46 -17.39 33.39
CA ARG A 707 13.66 -18.24 33.57
C ARG A 707 14.64 -18.16 32.40
N SER A 708 14.21 -17.63 31.26
CA SER A 708 15.10 -17.34 30.12
C SER A 708 16.09 -16.20 30.40
N PHE A 709 15.94 -15.47 31.52
CA PHE A 709 16.88 -14.44 31.96
C PHE A 709 18.32 -14.95 32.12
N ALA A 710 18.51 -16.26 32.34
CA ALA A 710 19.82 -16.89 32.37
C ALA A 710 20.66 -16.60 31.11
N TYR A 711 20.04 -16.44 29.94
CA TYR A 711 20.76 -16.07 28.73
C TYR A 711 21.30 -14.62 28.77
N CYS A 712 20.78 -13.73 29.63
CA CYS A 712 21.25 -12.36 29.81
C CYS A 712 22.48 -12.22 30.73
N ILE A 713 23.08 -13.34 31.17
CA ILE A 713 24.31 -13.33 32.00
C ILE A 713 25.42 -12.41 31.43
N PRO A 714 25.71 -12.36 30.12
CA PRO A 714 26.78 -11.49 29.60
C PRO A 714 26.55 -9.99 29.89
N ILE A 715 25.29 -9.54 29.87
CA ILE A 715 24.91 -8.16 30.21
C ILE A 715 25.07 -7.95 31.72
N MET A 716 24.59 -8.91 32.53
CA MET A 716 24.69 -8.83 33.99
C MET A 716 26.16 -8.86 34.48
N LYS A 717 27.01 -9.67 33.85
CA LYS A 717 28.47 -9.73 34.03
C LYS A 717 29.09 -8.36 33.76
N SER A 718 28.75 -7.76 32.61
CA SER A 718 29.27 -6.44 32.23
C SER A 718 28.87 -5.34 33.22
N LYS A 719 27.61 -5.31 33.66
CA LYS A 719 27.16 -4.36 34.69
C LYS A 719 27.90 -4.56 36.03
N LEU A 720 28.09 -5.81 36.46
CA LEU A 720 28.82 -6.13 37.69
C LEU A 720 30.30 -5.69 37.59
N ALA A 721 30.96 -5.94 36.46
CA ALA A 721 32.35 -5.52 36.23
C ALA A 721 32.50 -3.99 36.32
N VAL A 722 31.55 -3.23 35.77
CA VAL A 722 31.54 -1.76 35.88
C VAL A 722 31.37 -1.32 37.33
N PHE A 723 30.47 -1.92 38.11
CA PHE A 723 30.33 -1.61 39.53
C PHE A 723 31.59 -1.92 40.35
N ILE A 724 32.26 -3.04 40.09
CA ILE A 724 33.53 -3.37 40.75
C ILE A 724 34.60 -2.33 40.40
N ASN A 725 34.65 -1.88 39.14
CA ASN A 725 35.60 -0.86 38.70
C ASN A 725 35.28 0.54 39.29
N GLU A 726 34.01 0.92 39.39
CA GLU A 726 33.61 2.21 39.98
C GLU A 726 33.88 2.27 41.48
N THR A 727 33.61 1.19 42.21
CA THR A 727 33.96 1.09 43.64
C THR A 727 35.48 1.11 43.88
N LYS A 728 36.28 0.57 42.94
CA LYS A 728 37.75 0.63 43.01
C LYS A 728 38.32 2.05 42.88
N LYS A 729 37.63 2.96 42.16
CA LYS A 729 38.11 4.33 41.93
C LYS A 729 38.07 5.24 43.15
N PHE A 730 37.22 4.93 44.14
CA PHE A 730 37.01 5.79 45.32
C PHE A 730 37.15 5.00 46.64
N PRO A 731 38.34 4.45 46.95
CA PRO A 731 38.52 3.59 48.13
C PRO A 731 38.36 4.34 49.46
N GLU A 732 38.58 5.65 49.49
CA GLU A 732 38.56 6.49 50.71
C GLU A 732 37.17 7.04 51.08
N ALA A 733 36.16 6.85 50.23
CA ALA A 733 34.82 7.37 50.48
C ALA A 733 34.10 6.55 51.57
N GLN A 734 33.59 7.25 52.59
CA GLN A 734 32.83 6.64 53.69
C GLN A 734 31.52 6.00 53.23
N SER A 735 30.91 6.49 52.16
CA SER A 735 29.64 5.97 51.63
C SER A 735 29.63 5.92 50.11
N CYS A 736 28.99 4.89 49.57
CA CYS A 736 28.77 4.73 48.14
C CYS A 736 27.91 5.88 47.58
N PRO A 737 28.23 6.44 46.39
CA PRO A 737 27.37 7.42 45.72
C PRO A 737 25.93 6.90 45.53
N ASP A 738 24.93 7.74 45.73
CA ASP A 738 23.52 7.32 45.68
C ASP A 738 23.09 6.78 44.30
N SER A 739 23.71 7.26 43.21
CA SER A 739 23.50 6.72 41.86
C SER A 739 24.00 5.28 41.73
N LEU A 740 25.22 5.01 42.20
CA LEU A 740 25.82 3.67 42.21
C LEU A 740 25.02 2.71 43.09
N ARG A 741 24.59 3.17 44.26
CA ARG A 741 23.70 2.43 45.17
C ARG A 741 22.37 2.06 44.50
N THR A 742 21.73 3.01 43.83
CA THR A 742 20.45 2.78 43.15
C THR A 742 20.60 1.76 42.02
N ASN A 743 21.67 1.90 41.22
CA ASN A 743 21.97 0.98 40.13
C ASN A 743 22.34 -0.42 40.63
N LEU A 744 23.10 -0.52 41.73
CA LEU A 744 23.44 -1.80 42.35
C LEU A 744 22.19 -2.51 42.91
N ARG A 745 21.31 -1.77 43.59
CA ARG A 745 20.02 -2.32 44.07
C ARG A 745 19.16 -2.82 42.92
N TYR A 746 19.10 -2.06 41.83
CA TYR A 746 18.39 -2.46 40.63
C TYR A 746 18.98 -3.75 40.03
N TRP A 747 20.31 -3.86 39.92
CA TRP A 747 20.99 -5.05 39.43
C TRP A 747 20.72 -6.28 40.32
N ILE A 748 20.80 -6.14 41.65
CA ILE A 748 20.52 -7.24 42.59
C ILE A 748 19.06 -7.68 42.48
N MET A 749 18.13 -6.73 42.34
CA MET A 749 16.71 -7.03 42.14
C MET A 749 16.49 -7.83 40.84
N LEU A 750 17.09 -7.41 39.72
CA LEU A 750 17.01 -8.15 38.46
C LEU A 750 17.63 -9.55 38.56
N ALA A 751 18.81 -9.66 39.16
CA ALA A 751 19.53 -10.93 39.32
C ALA A 751 18.76 -11.92 40.20
N HIS A 752 18.13 -11.43 41.27
CA HIS A 752 17.30 -12.25 42.14
C HIS A 752 16.00 -12.68 41.43
N ARG A 753 15.29 -11.73 40.82
CA ARG A 753 14.02 -12.00 40.13
C ARG A 753 14.19 -13.01 38.99
N GLY A 754 15.27 -12.86 38.22
CA GLY A 754 15.61 -13.76 37.12
C GLY A 754 16.22 -15.11 37.56
N GLY A 755 16.31 -15.38 38.86
CA GLY A 755 16.80 -16.66 39.39
C GLY A 755 18.31 -16.90 39.21
N ILE A 756 19.09 -15.85 38.94
CA ILE A 756 20.55 -15.93 38.78
C ILE A 756 21.25 -15.84 40.15
N LEU A 757 20.70 -15.06 41.09
CA LEU A 757 21.27 -14.83 42.41
C LEU A 757 20.45 -15.54 43.50
N PRO A 758 21.08 -16.33 44.39
CA PRO A 758 20.40 -16.98 45.52
C PRO A 758 19.82 -15.95 46.49
N THR A 759 18.74 -16.31 47.17
CA THR A 759 18.05 -15.48 48.18
C THR A 759 19.00 -14.95 49.26
N ARG A 760 19.97 -15.76 49.67
CA ARG A 760 20.99 -15.41 50.68
C ARG A 760 21.79 -14.15 50.32
N LEU A 761 22.09 -13.95 49.04
CA LEU A 761 22.88 -12.80 48.55
C LEU A 761 22.02 -11.56 48.26
N MET A 762 20.68 -11.66 48.31
CA MET A 762 19.79 -10.51 48.16
C MET A 762 20.02 -9.46 49.24
N HIS A 763 20.41 -9.90 50.44
CA HIS A 763 20.64 -9.04 51.61
C HIS A 763 21.90 -8.16 51.48
N ILE A 764 22.66 -8.27 50.39
CA ILE A 764 23.78 -7.37 50.07
C ILE A 764 23.29 -5.91 49.96
N CYS A 765 22.10 -5.66 49.43
CA CYS A 765 21.52 -4.31 49.37
C CYS A 765 21.28 -3.68 50.74
N ASP A 766 21.03 -4.50 51.75
CA ASP A 766 20.86 -4.03 53.13
C ASP A 766 22.20 -3.84 53.82
N LEU A 767 23.20 -4.64 53.46
CA LEU A 767 24.57 -4.54 53.99
C LEU A 767 25.31 -3.31 53.42
N GLU A 768 25.12 -3.00 52.14
CA GLU A 768 25.72 -1.84 51.46
C GLU A 768 25.32 -0.50 52.10
N LYS A 769 24.15 -0.41 52.76
CA LYS A 769 23.72 0.80 53.47
C LYS A 769 24.69 1.21 54.58
N PHE A 770 25.40 0.24 55.15
CA PHE A 770 26.29 0.42 56.29
C PHE A 770 27.76 0.28 55.91
N ALA A 771 28.06 -0.49 54.85
CA ALA A 771 29.41 -0.75 54.40
C ALA A 771 30.08 0.49 53.78
N THR A 772 31.39 0.61 53.98
CA THR A 772 32.24 1.56 53.25
C THR A 772 32.35 1.19 51.76
N VAL A 773 32.83 2.10 50.92
CA VAL A 773 33.03 1.81 49.48
C VAL A 773 34.02 0.67 49.27
N HIS A 774 35.07 0.60 50.09
CA HIS A 774 36.03 -0.50 50.05
C HIS A 774 35.41 -1.85 50.47
N GLU A 775 34.62 -1.88 51.54
CA GLU A 775 33.91 -3.09 51.95
C GLU A 775 32.87 -3.53 50.90
N THR A 776 32.20 -2.58 50.24
CA THR A 776 31.30 -2.85 49.12
C THR A 776 32.05 -3.45 47.94
N HIS A 777 33.25 -2.97 47.62
CA HIS A 777 34.12 -3.56 46.60
C HIS A 777 34.46 -5.03 46.92
N LEU A 778 34.82 -5.34 48.18
CA LEU A 778 35.10 -6.71 48.61
C LEU A 778 33.87 -7.61 48.50
N ILE A 779 32.68 -7.11 48.86
CA ILE A 779 31.42 -7.85 48.69
C ILE A 779 31.18 -8.19 47.21
N LEU A 780 31.34 -7.22 46.31
CA LEU A 780 31.13 -7.44 44.88
C LEU A 780 32.15 -8.41 44.26
N LEU A 781 33.39 -8.43 44.76
CA LEU A 781 34.39 -9.43 44.36
C LEU A 781 34.01 -10.85 44.80
N GLU A 782 33.42 -11.03 45.98
CA GLU A 782 32.91 -12.34 46.40
C GLU A 782 31.70 -12.76 45.57
N VAL A 783 30.83 -11.83 45.17
CA VAL A 783 29.76 -12.09 44.19
C VAL A 783 30.32 -12.47 42.81
N TRP A 784 31.43 -11.87 42.39
CA TRP A 784 32.12 -12.28 41.16
C TRP A 784 32.63 -13.71 41.25
N LYS A 785 33.31 -14.07 42.35
CA LYS A 785 33.82 -15.43 42.60
C LYS A 785 32.70 -16.46 42.68
N PHE A 786 31.52 -16.10 43.22
CA PHE A 786 30.34 -16.96 43.17
C PHE A 786 30.03 -17.41 41.74
N PHE A 787 29.95 -16.48 40.80
CA PHE A 787 29.67 -16.81 39.40
C PHE A 787 30.82 -17.56 38.73
N MET A 788 32.07 -17.25 39.08
CA MET A 788 33.25 -18.02 38.65
C MET A 788 33.14 -19.48 39.08
N HIS A 789 32.79 -19.76 40.34
CA HIS A 789 32.65 -21.12 40.85
C HIS A 789 31.41 -21.85 40.32
N ARG A 790 30.36 -21.12 39.94
CA ARG A 790 29.17 -21.69 39.30
C ARG A 790 29.43 -22.16 37.87
N SER A 791 30.40 -21.53 37.19
CA SER A 791 30.94 -21.88 35.87
C SER A 791 29.85 -22.21 34.83
N LEU A 792 28.91 -21.28 34.64
CA LEU A 792 27.79 -21.48 33.72
C LEU A 792 28.26 -21.46 32.25
N THR A 793 27.71 -22.38 31.45
CA THR A 793 27.93 -22.45 30.00
C THR A 793 26.61 -22.36 29.25
N ILE A 794 26.66 -21.92 27.99
CA ILE A 794 25.47 -21.88 27.12
C ILE A 794 24.81 -23.27 27.04
N SER A 795 25.60 -24.33 26.91
CA SER A 795 25.10 -25.71 26.87
C SER A 795 24.37 -26.12 28.14
N ALA A 796 24.85 -25.71 29.32
CA ALA A 796 24.20 -26.02 30.59
C ALA A 796 22.84 -25.30 30.71
N ILE A 797 22.76 -24.06 30.22
CA ILE A 797 21.51 -23.28 30.19
C ILE A 797 20.54 -23.85 29.16
N ASP A 798 21.03 -24.31 27.99
CA ASP A 798 20.19 -24.96 26.98
C ASP A 798 19.59 -26.29 27.51
N THR A 799 20.37 -27.07 28.25
CA THR A 799 19.86 -28.28 28.93
C THR A 799 18.80 -27.94 29.96
N TYR A 800 19.08 -26.98 30.85
CA TYR A 800 18.12 -26.50 31.85
C TYR A 800 16.83 -25.95 31.22
N HIS A 801 16.93 -25.16 30.16
CA HIS A 801 15.76 -24.64 29.44
C HIS A 801 14.95 -25.78 28.79
N SER A 802 15.62 -26.82 28.29
CA SER A 802 14.97 -28.00 27.71
C SER A 802 14.26 -28.86 28.76
N GLU A 803 14.82 -28.99 29.96
CA GLU A 803 14.21 -29.67 31.12
C GLU A 803 12.96 -28.92 31.61
N LEU A 804 13.03 -27.59 31.68
CA LEU A 804 11.87 -26.75 32.01
C LEU A 804 10.73 -26.90 30.98
N ILE A 805 11.06 -27.00 29.69
CA ILE A 805 10.05 -27.24 28.63
C ILE A 805 9.40 -28.63 28.79
N ARG A 806 10.14 -29.64 29.26
CA ARG A 806 9.63 -30.99 29.51
C ARG A 806 8.75 -31.09 30.76
N GLY A 807 8.74 -30.03 31.59
CA GLY A 807 7.94 -29.97 32.82
C GLY A 807 8.61 -30.58 34.04
N ASP A 808 9.95 -30.72 34.02
CA ASP A 808 10.72 -31.16 35.17
C ASP A 808 10.69 -30.08 36.29
N VAL A 809 10.93 -30.49 37.55
CA VAL A 809 10.90 -29.56 38.70
C VAL A 809 12.01 -28.52 38.56
N ASP A 810 11.66 -27.24 38.72
CA ASP A 810 12.60 -26.14 38.71
C ASP A 810 13.47 -26.15 39.98
N GLU A 811 14.61 -26.84 39.91
CA GLU A 811 15.64 -26.89 40.95
C GLU A 811 16.59 -25.67 40.91
N GLY A 812 16.33 -24.71 40.02
CA GLY A 812 17.20 -23.56 39.77
C GLY A 812 18.37 -23.86 38.83
N LEU A 813 19.14 -22.82 38.51
CA LEU A 813 20.28 -22.91 37.60
C LEU A 813 21.37 -23.85 38.18
N PRO A 814 22.11 -24.59 37.34
CA PRO A 814 23.05 -25.61 37.78
C PRO A 814 24.18 -25.06 38.67
N ASN A 815 24.76 -25.95 39.49
CA ASN A 815 25.92 -25.72 40.37
C ASN A 815 25.73 -24.65 41.47
N GLU A 816 24.50 -24.27 41.82
CA GLU A 816 24.24 -23.24 42.83
C GLU A 816 24.84 -23.60 44.21
N ASN A 817 24.53 -24.78 44.72
CA ASN A 817 24.96 -25.21 46.06
C ASN A 817 26.50 -25.30 46.16
N VAL A 818 27.14 -25.84 45.12
CA VAL A 818 28.62 -25.94 45.03
C VAL A 818 29.27 -24.57 45.06
N ALA A 819 28.67 -23.57 44.40
CA ALA A 819 29.19 -22.21 44.38
C ALA A 819 28.98 -21.50 45.74
N ILE A 820 27.87 -21.75 46.44
CA ILE A 820 27.61 -21.20 47.78
C ILE A 820 28.61 -21.76 48.80
N GLU A 821 28.93 -23.05 48.74
CA GLU A 821 29.89 -23.69 49.66
C GLU A 821 31.31 -23.17 49.49
N LYS A 822 31.71 -22.82 48.26
CA LYS A 822 33.04 -22.29 47.94
C LYS A 822 33.17 -20.78 48.19
N LEU A 823 32.07 -20.08 48.49
CA LEU A 823 32.06 -18.64 48.75
C LEU A 823 32.81 -18.31 50.05
N ASN A 824 33.66 -17.28 50.04
CA ASN A 824 34.31 -16.85 51.27
C ASN A 824 33.37 -16.01 52.16
N LEU A 825 32.53 -16.71 52.92
CA LEU A 825 31.55 -16.10 53.82
C LEU A 825 32.19 -15.30 54.98
N SER A 826 33.50 -15.46 55.23
CA SER A 826 34.20 -14.70 56.28
C SER A 826 34.21 -13.19 56.01
N VAL A 827 34.21 -12.78 54.73
CA VAL A 827 34.18 -11.36 54.33
C VAL A 827 32.87 -10.71 54.80
N PHE A 828 31.74 -11.35 54.53
CA PHE A 828 30.42 -10.89 54.98
C PHE A 828 30.33 -10.85 56.51
N ARG A 829 30.92 -11.83 57.19
CA ARG A 829 30.98 -11.89 58.66
C ARG A 829 31.73 -10.71 59.25
N LEU A 830 32.93 -10.41 58.71
CA LEU A 830 33.77 -9.31 59.18
C LEU A 830 33.10 -7.96 58.97
N ILE A 831 32.46 -7.74 57.82
CA ILE A 831 31.75 -6.49 57.55
C ILE A 831 30.57 -6.31 58.51
N ILE A 832 29.80 -7.39 58.78
CA ILE A 832 28.72 -7.32 59.77
C ILE A 832 29.29 -7.00 61.16
N GLN A 833 30.40 -7.63 61.56
CA GLN A 833 31.03 -7.40 62.87
C GLN A 833 31.58 -5.97 63.03
N ASN A 834 32.19 -5.41 61.99
CA ASN A 834 32.76 -4.05 61.99
C ASN A 834 31.69 -2.96 62.22
N HIS A 835 30.46 -3.20 61.77
CA HIS A 835 29.35 -2.25 61.83
C HIS A 835 28.29 -2.57 62.91
N LEU A 836 28.66 -3.37 63.91
CA LEU A 836 27.81 -3.59 65.09
C LEU A 836 27.68 -2.30 65.92
N PRO A 837 26.49 -1.96 66.45
CA PRO A 837 25.30 -2.82 66.55
C PRO A 837 24.30 -2.73 65.37
N ILE A 838 24.52 -1.82 64.41
CA ILE A 838 23.51 -1.40 63.43
C ILE A 838 23.19 -2.52 62.41
N SER A 839 24.20 -3.32 62.04
CA SER A 839 24.12 -4.43 61.09
C SER A 839 23.60 -5.75 61.69
N CYS A 840 23.33 -5.83 63.00
CA CYS A 840 23.09 -7.09 63.72
C CYS A 840 21.88 -7.89 63.17
N SER A 841 20.86 -7.19 62.68
CA SER A 841 19.67 -7.80 62.07
C SER A 841 19.94 -8.57 60.77
N LEU A 842 21.11 -8.37 60.15
CA LEU A 842 21.51 -9.03 58.90
C LEU A 842 22.23 -10.36 59.13
N TYR A 843 22.79 -10.59 60.33
CA TYR A 843 23.46 -11.84 60.68
C TYR A 843 22.59 -13.09 60.49
N PRO A 844 21.34 -13.17 61.01
CA PRO A 844 20.48 -14.35 60.80
C PRO A 844 20.12 -14.58 59.33
N LYS A 845 20.12 -13.52 58.51
CA LYS A 845 19.77 -13.59 57.09
C LYS A 845 20.92 -14.17 56.24
N PHE A 846 22.16 -13.78 56.56
CA PHE A 846 23.34 -14.32 55.89
C PHE A 846 23.82 -15.66 56.50
N PHE A 847 23.51 -15.96 57.76
CA PHE A 847 23.97 -17.17 58.44
C PHE A 847 22.81 -17.89 59.16
N PRO A 848 21.78 -18.36 58.42
CA PRO A 848 20.58 -18.93 59.03
C PRO A 848 20.88 -20.19 59.86
N ALA A 849 21.71 -21.11 59.36
CA ALA A 849 22.08 -22.34 60.07
C ALA A 849 22.89 -22.06 61.34
N GLU A 850 23.83 -21.11 61.29
CA GLU A 850 24.60 -20.74 62.48
C GLU A 850 23.76 -19.97 63.50
N TYR A 851 22.81 -19.15 63.04
CA TYR A 851 21.89 -18.43 63.90
C TYR A 851 20.91 -19.38 64.59
N GLU A 852 20.37 -20.36 63.87
CA GLU A 852 19.56 -21.45 64.45
C GLU A 852 20.37 -22.20 65.52
N PHE A 853 21.63 -22.55 65.24
CA PHE A 853 22.53 -23.18 66.21
C PHE A 853 22.77 -22.27 67.43
N LEU A 854 23.04 -20.98 67.23
CA LEU A 854 23.26 -19.99 68.29
C LEU A 854 22.00 -19.74 69.14
N LYS A 855 20.82 -19.85 68.52
CA LYS A 855 19.52 -19.74 69.18
C LYS A 855 19.25 -20.99 70.03
N LEU A 856 19.55 -22.17 69.50
CA LEU A 856 19.44 -23.45 70.22
C LEU A 856 20.44 -23.52 71.39
N SER A 857 21.67 -23.02 71.22
CA SER A 857 22.69 -22.98 72.28
C SER A 857 22.46 -21.90 73.35
N LYS A 858 21.47 -21.01 73.18
CA LYS A 858 21.05 -20.03 74.20
C LYS A 858 19.87 -20.50 75.05
N VAL A 859 19.33 -21.70 74.78
CA VAL A 859 18.20 -22.29 75.52
C VAL A 859 18.67 -23.21 76.67
N GLU A 860 19.96 -23.24 76.97
CA GLU A 860 20.51 -23.86 78.20
C GLU A 860 20.88 -22.82 79.27
#